data_AF-A0A8U0A0Z9-F1
#
_entry.id   AF-A0A8U0A0Z9-F1
#
_cell.length_a   1.000
_cell.length_b   1.000
_cell.length_c   1.000
_cell.angle_alpha   90.00
_cell.angle_beta   90.00
_cell.angle_gamma   90.00
#
_symmetry.space_group_name_H-M   'P 1'
#
loop_
_entity.id
_entity.type
_entity.pdbx_description
1 polymer ?
#
loop_
_entity_poly.entity_id
_entity_poly.type
_entity_poly.pdbx_seq_one_letter_code
_entity_poly.pdbx_strand_id
1 'polypeptide(L)'
;MKCAFVGAGSVAEDYAAGLSESPLELTAVCDLDVDRAARLAATTGAVPYADLQELLDNETVPLLVNLTSHGAHAAVTKQCLMDDRHVFSEKPLAFDVEAAQALLETAEQRELALGCAPINHRGGAQRHAESLLGDGRLGTVRLGYVHAHVGRVTEWHDDPGSFLEAGPLYDGAVYPLTLLVAWFGRIERVRIADALDVWPTRTSRSPDRASHVEATIEFATGLVVRLTASLYAPHRSREFNSLELHGDGGSLYLADSGALDTETDTVSVGGSGRTYVAAPCQFTRREQRYLDGPERLAVAIERGRRPTTGGRRGRHIVAVCNAIEAAASSGEPVSVADHPVSSRTPRPPPVRPVADDRSVLDGSERTAGIRLPPIGFGCSRYRDGEYVDRRNSITTALDAGYRLFDSAELYGNEARIGELLAAPGAPDRSGLVLVSKVWNTNHGHVAEACEGSLDALGVESLDCYMIHWPTAWAYQGPLRNLATKPPTEQEAMAFPTDDDGQPETVDVSLTRTWRRMERLHDRGLVRTLGVCNVSVEQLTTIVGSARVLPAVVQIESHPYRPRTELVRACHQRGIRVMAHSPLSAPGLLSDPILTSIAERHGRSPAAVVLAWNVQRSVVPIPASIDRDHIVANLAAARLELTPEDCERIATLEDPEFDRSP
;
A
#
# COMPACT_ATOMS: atom_id res chain seq x y z
N MET A 1 5.34 29.36 0.15
CA MET A 1 6.47 29.86 0.98
C MET A 1 7.71 30.12 0.12
N LYS A 2 8.45 31.22 0.36
CA LYS A 2 9.78 31.44 -0.26
C LYS A 2 10.84 30.52 0.33
N CYS A 3 11.72 29.98 -0.51
CA CYS A 3 12.88 29.19 -0.07
C CYS A 3 14.14 29.55 -0.86
N ALA A 4 15.29 29.15 -0.33
CA ALA A 4 16.54 29.15 -1.06
C ALA A 4 17.24 27.79 -0.97
N PHE A 5 17.96 27.43 -2.03
CA PHE A 5 18.79 26.23 -2.09
C PHE A 5 20.24 26.59 -1.79
N VAL A 6 20.90 25.80 -0.95
CA VAL A 6 22.32 25.94 -0.64
C VAL A 6 23.03 24.66 -1.09
N GLY A 7 23.82 24.75 -2.15
CA GLY A 7 24.30 23.63 -2.95
C GLY A 7 23.51 23.50 -4.25
N ALA A 8 24.20 23.57 -5.38
CA ALA A 8 23.68 23.42 -6.74
C ALA A 8 24.39 22.26 -7.47
N GLY A 9 24.67 21.17 -6.72
CA GLY A 9 25.19 19.91 -7.27
C GLY A 9 24.11 19.04 -7.91
N SER A 10 24.44 17.79 -8.25
CA SER A 10 23.56 16.86 -8.96
C SER A 10 22.20 16.67 -8.28
N VAL A 11 22.19 16.44 -6.96
CA VAL A 11 20.93 16.26 -6.20
C VAL A 11 20.02 17.49 -6.25
N ALA A 12 20.57 18.70 -6.43
CA ALA A 12 19.77 19.92 -6.48
C ALA A 12 18.87 19.97 -7.72
N GLU A 13 19.26 19.31 -8.80
CA GLU A 13 18.43 19.15 -10.00
C GLU A 13 17.19 18.31 -9.70
N ASP A 14 17.32 17.23 -8.91
CA ASP A 14 16.20 16.38 -8.50
C ASP A 14 15.19 17.14 -7.59
N TYR A 15 15.69 18.02 -6.71
CA TYR A 15 14.83 18.91 -5.93
C TYR A 15 14.17 19.97 -6.80
N ALA A 16 14.90 20.56 -7.73
CA ALA A 16 14.39 21.62 -8.60
C ALA A 16 13.34 21.11 -9.60
N ALA A 17 13.44 19.85 -10.04
CA ALA A 17 12.47 19.22 -10.94
C ALA A 17 11.02 19.27 -10.42
N GLY A 18 10.83 19.29 -9.09
CA GLY A 18 9.51 19.38 -8.47
C GLY A 18 8.95 20.80 -8.32
N LEU A 19 9.72 21.85 -8.59
CA LEU A 19 9.35 23.24 -8.25
C LEU A 19 8.18 23.77 -9.08
N SER A 20 8.05 23.37 -10.34
CA SER A 20 6.99 23.84 -11.25
C SER A 20 5.58 23.52 -10.76
N GLU A 21 5.43 22.46 -9.97
CA GLU A 21 4.18 21.99 -9.37
C GLU A 21 4.10 22.29 -7.86
N SER A 22 5.10 22.98 -7.31
CA SER A 22 5.26 23.22 -5.88
C SER A 22 4.61 24.55 -5.44
N PRO A 23 4.07 24.62 -4.22
CA PRO A 23 3.77 25.90 -3.58
C PRO A 23 5.01 26.61 -3.00
N LEU A 24 6.22 26.03 -3.16
CA LEU A 24 7.48 26.67 -2.82
C LEU A 24 7.93 27.59 -3.95
N GLU A 25 8.42 28.77 -3.57
CA GLU A 25 9.00 29.75 -4.48
C GLU A 25 10.51 29.80 -4.22
N LEU A 26 11.31 29.26 -5.14
CA LEU A 26 12.77 29.33 -5.06
C LEU A 26 13.23 30.75 -5.45
N THR A 27 13.72 31.54 -4.50
CA THR A 27 14.15 32.92 -4.77
C THR A 27 15.65 33.12 -4.81
N ALA A 28 16.43 32.20 -4.23
CA ALA A 28 17.88 32.25 -4.26
C ALA A 28 18.53 30.87 -4.33
N VAL A 29 19.70 30.80 -4.96
CA VAL A 29 20.54 29.61 -5.04
C VAL A 29 21.97 29.99 -4.65
N CYS A 30 22.55 29.30 -3.67
CA CYS A 30 23.93 29.48 -3.27
C CYS A 30 24.78 28.28 -3.68
N ASP A 31 25.93 28.50 -4.28
CA ASP A 31 26.96 27.48 -4.45
C ASP A 31 28.35 28.14 -4.45
N LEU A 32 29.38 27.43 -3.96
CA LEU A 32 30.76 27.94 -4.00
C LEU A 32 31.23 28.16 -5.45
N ASP A 33 30.69 27.40 -6.39
CA ASP A 33 30.81 27.63 -7.83
C ASP A 33 29.60 28.46 -8.29
N VAL A 34 29.79 29.77 -8.41
CA VAL A 34 28.72 30.70 -8.80
C VAL A 34 28.11 30.37 -10.17
N ASP A 35 28.86 29.71 -11.07
CA ASP A 35 28.33 29.30 -12.36
C ASP A 35 27.35 28.14 -12.21
N ARG A 36 27.55 27.23 -11.24
CA ARG A 36 26.54 26.20 -10.88
C ARG A 36 25.29 26.85 -10.32
N ALA A 37 25.45 27.78 -9.38
CA ALA A 37 24.33 28.52 -8.82
C ALA A 37 23.54 29.24 -9.91
N ALA A 38 24.22 29.96 -10.82
CA ALA A 38 23.61 30.68 -11.93
C ALA A 38 22.86 29.75 -12.90
N ARG A 39 23.41 28.56 -13.21
CA ARG A 39 22.74 27.58 -14.08
C ARG A 39 21.42 27.08 -13.48
N LEU A 40 21.43 26.70 -12.21
CA LEU A 40 20.21 26.23 -11.54
C LEU A 40 19.20 27.37 -11.38
N ALA A 41 19.67 28.55 -10.97
CA ALA A 41 18.84 29.74 -10.78
C ALA A 41 18.17 30.22 -12.08
N ALA A 42 18.84 30.09 -13.23
CA ALA A 42 18.29 30.49 -14.53
C ALA A 42 16.98 29.76 -14.89
N THR A 43 16.77 28.55 -14.36
CA THR A 43 15.54 27.77 -14.60
C THR A 43 14.33 28.28 -13.84
N THR A 44 14.53 29.03 -12.75
CA THR A 44 13.49 29.47 -11.82
C THR A 44 13.39 30.98 -11.67
N GLY A 45 14.38 31.73 -12.17
CA GLY A 45 14.49 33.18 -11.97
C GLY A 45 15.03 33.58 -10.60
N ALA A 46 15.60 32.62 -9.85
CA ALA A 46 16.25 32.88 -8.57
C ALA A 46 17.53 33.71 -8.72
N VAL A 47 17.99 34.33 -7.63
CA VAL A 47 19.26 35.06 -7.58
C VAL A 47 20.39 34.11 -7.22
N PRO A 48 21.48 34.02 -8.01
CA PRO A 48 22.63 33.21 -7.66
C PRO A 48 23.56 33.93 -6.68
N TYR A 49 24.07 33.19 -5.71
CA TYR A 49 25.03 33.64 -4.71
C TYR A 49 26.25 32.71 -4.68
N ALA A 50 27.43 33.30 -4.48
CA ALA A 50 28.68 32.56 -4.29
C ALA A 50 29.02 32.31 -2.81
N ASP A 51 28.41 33.09 -1.91
CA ASP A 51 28.66 33.06 -0.48
C ASP A 51 27.34 32.96 0.30
N LEU A 52 27.32 32.08 1.30
CA LEU A 52 26.11 31.82 2.10
C LEU A 52 25.75 33.00 2.99
N GLN A 53 26.72 33.72 3.55
CA GLN A 53 26.43 34.88 4.38
C GLN A 53 25.84 36.01 3.55
N GLU A 54 26.37 36.23 2.35
CA GLU A 54 25.81 37.19 1.40
C GLU A 54 24.35 36.84 1.06
N LEU A 55 24.02 35.57 0.82
CA LEU A 55 22.64 35.14 0.63
C LEU A 55 21.79 35.49 1.85
N LEU A 56 22.23 35.11 3.06
CA LEU A 56 21.47 35.30 4.30
C LEU A 56 21.20 36.78 4.62
N ASP A 57 22.18 37.65 4.34
CA ASP A 57 22.10 39.09 4.57
C ASP A 57 21.16 39.78 3.58
N ASN A 58 21.07 39.30 2.34
CA ASN A 58 20.31 39.94 1.26
C ASN A 58 18.91 39.35 1.04
N GLU A 59 18.68 38.09 1.40
CA GLU A 59 17.44 37.37 1.11
C GLU A 59 16.59 37.13 2.36
N THR A 60 15.32 37.52 2.29
CA THR A 60 14.34 37.25 3.36
C THR A 60 13.61 35.92 3.10
N VAL A 61 14.36 34.81 3.17
CA VAL A 61 13.86 33.46 2.90
C VAL A 61 13.61 32.66 4.18
N PRO A 62 12.36 32.29 4.53
CA PRO A 62 12.09 31.59 5.79
C PRO A 62 12.61 30.13 5.83
N LEU A 63 12.78 29.48 4.67
CA LEU A 63 13.20 28.08 4.56
C LEU A 63 14.44 27.94 3.68
N LEU A 64 15.47 27.30 4.21
CA LEU A 64 16.67 26.91 3.49
C LEU A 64 16.64 25.41 3.24
N VAL A 65 16.91 25.01 2.01
CA VAL A 65 17.10 23.60 1.63
C VAL A 65 18.60 23.40 1.43
N ASN A 66 19.22 22.69 2.36
CA ASN A 66 20.65 22.42 2.36
C ASN A 66 20.93 21.15 1.55
N LEU A 67 21.53 21.33 0.37
CA LEU A 67 21.82 20.35 -0.67
C LEU A 67 23.33 20.31 -0.97
N THR A 68 24.16 20.72 0.00
CA THR A 68 25.62 20.72 -0.14
C THR A 68 26.20 19.29 -0.13
N SER A 69 27.52 19.15 -0.21
CA SER A 69 28.17 17.87 0.03
C SER A 69 27.96 17.38 1.47
N HIS A 70 28.05 16.06 1.69
CA HIS A 70 27.82 15.40 2.97
C HIS A 70 28.59 16.04 4.13
N GLY A 71 29.89 16.35 3.93
CA GLY A 71 30.74 16.97 4.96
C GLY A 71 30.36 18.42 5.30
N ALA A 72 29.67 19.13 4.40
CA ALA A 72 29.26 20.53 4.61
C ALA A 72 27.91 20.67 5.32
N HIS A 73 27.09 19.61 5.38
CA HIS A 73 25.73 19.68 5.91
C HIS A 73 25.64 20.29 7.31
N ALA A 74 26.50 19.87 8.23
CA ALA A 74 26.44 20.33 9.62
C ALA A 74 26.78 21.83 9.74
N ALA A 75 27.85 22.28 9.09
CA ALA A 75 28.28 23.67 9.17
C ALA A 75 27.26 24.63 8.54
N VAL A 76 26.77 24.29 7.34
CA VAL A 76 25.76 25.07 6.61
C VAL A 76 24.44 25.12 7.38
N THR A 77 23.95 23.96 7.85
CA THR A 77 22.71 23.90 8.65
C THR A 77 22.83 24.74 9.91
N LYS A 78 23.98 24.68 10.60
CA LYS A 78 24.23 25.50 11.80
C LYS A 78 24.19 26.98 11.49
N GLN A 79 24.85 27.43 10.42
CA GLN A 79 24.87 28.84 10.02
C GLN A 79 23.45 29.34 9.72
N CYS A 80 22.67 28.59 8.94
CA CYS A 80 21.29 28.94 8.63
C CYS A 80 20.40 29.00 9.89
N LEU A 81 20.51 28.03 10.80
CA LEU A 81 19.74 28.06 12.06
C LEU A 81 20.14 29.25 12.94
N MET A 82 21.43 29.62 12.96
CA MET A 82 21.92 30.77 13.74
C MET A 82 21.46 32.13 13.17
N ASP A 83 21.06 32.15 11.89
CA ASP A 83 20.43 33.28 11.20
C ASP A 83 18.87 33.24 11.26
N ASP A 84 18.32 32.46 12.19
CA ASP A 84 16.88 32.32 12.41
C ASP A 84 16.10 31.81 11.19
N ARG A 85 16.71 30.88 10.45
CA ARG A 85 16.10 30.24 9.29
C ARG A 85 15.67 28.80 9.58
N HIS A 86 14.52 28.39 9.05
CA HIS A 86 14.16 26.98 9.06
C HIS A 86 15.02 26.21 8.06
N VAL A 87 15.35 24.95 8.36
CA VAL A 87 16.22 24.16 7.49
C VAL A 87 15.62 22.80 7.18
N PHE A 88 15.67 22.41 5.91
CA PHE A 88 15.60 21.02 5.48
C PHE A 88 16.99 20.62 4.97
N SER A 89 17.64 19.65 5.60
CA SER A 89 18.97 19.16 5.18
C SER A 89 18.88 17.85 4.42
N GLU A 90 19.71 17.70 3.39
CA GLU A 90 20.03 16.40 2.82
C GLU A 90 20.76 15.48 3.82
N LYS A 91 20.86 14.18 3.47
CA LYS A 91 21.48 13.15 4.30
C LYS A 91 23.01 13.10 4.13
N PRO A 92 23.75 12.66 5.15
CA PRO A 92 23.35 12.59 6.55
C PRO A 92 23.24 14.00 7.15
N LEU A 93 22.55 14.13 8.29
CA LEU A 93 22.43 15.43 8.98
C LEU A 93 23.80 15.98 9.43
N ALA A 94 24.70 15.08 9.81
CA ALA A 94 26.12 15.30 10.10
C ALA A 94 26.84 13.94 10.05
N PHE A 95 28.18 13.92 10.10
CA PHE A 95 28.94 12.68 10.30
C PHE A 95 29.06 12.26 11.77
N ASP A 96 28.75 13.17 12.69
CA ASP A 96 28.98 13.05 14.12
C ASP A 96 27.67 13.30 14.88
N VAL A 97 27.35 12.44 15.85
CA VAL A 97 26.07 12.49 16.56
C VAL A 97 25.99 13.72 17.45
N GLU A 98 27.09 14.15 18.06
CA GLU A 98 27.17 15.37 18.88
C GLU A 98 26.92 16.61 18.02
N ALA A 99 27.50 16.67 16.82
CA ALA A 99 27.21 17.73 15.85
C ALA A 99 25.72 17.73 15.46
N ALA A 100 25.14 16.58 15.11
CA ALA A 100 23.73 16.47 14.76
C ALA A 100 22.80 16.84 15.93
N GLN A 101 23.18 16.52 17.17
CA GLN A 101 22.46 16.88 18.38
C GLN A 101 22.52 18.39 18.62
N ALA A 102 23.68 19.03 18.44
CA ALA A 102 23.83 20.47 18.56
C ALA A 102 22.96 21.25 17.56
N LEU A 103 22.76 20.73 16.35
CA LEU A 103 21.83 21.32 15.37
C LEU A 103 20.38 21.29 15.86
N LEU A 104 19.95 20.17 16.44
CA LEU A 104 18.59 20.03 17.00
C LEU A 104 18.39 20.94 18.19
N GLU A 105 19.37 21.04 19.09
CA GLU A 105 19.33 21.96 20.23
C GLU A 105 19.26 23.41 19.77
N THR A 106 20.03 23.78 18.74
CA THR A 106 19.96 25.12 18.14
C THR A 106 18.57 25.40 17.55
N ALA A 107 18.01 24.44 16.80
CA ALA A 107 16.67 24.58 16.24
C ALA A 107 15.59 24.69 17.32
N GLU A 108 15.68 23.92 18.40
CA GLU A 108 14.74 23.99 19.52
C GLU A 108 14.85 25.32 20.28
N GLN A 109 16.06 25.77 20.60
CA GLN A 109 16.32 27.02 21.31
C GLN A 109 15.81 28.25 20.55
N ARG A 110 15.88 28.21 19.21
CA ARG A 110 15.44 29.29 18.33
C ARG A 110 14.01 29.10 17.79
N GLU A 111 13.30 28.07 18.23
CA GLU A 111 11.94 27.74 17.77
C GLU A 111 11.85 27.59 16.23
N LEU A 112 12.82 26.89 15.64
CA LEU A 112 12.94 26.62 14.21
C LEU A 112 12.58 25.17 13.87
N ALA A 113 12.04 24.96 12.68
CA ALA A 113 11.84 23.63 12.13
C ALA A 113 13.17 23.08 11.55
N LEU A 114 13.44 21.80 11.79
CA LEU A 114 14.59 21.08 11.23
C LEU A 114 14.15 19.74 10.64
N GLY A 115 14.11 19.68 9.31
CA GLY A 115 13.90 18.46 8.52
C GLY A 115 15.21 17.82 8.08
N CYS A 116 15.17 16.52 7.81
CA CYS A 116 16.31 15.78 7.26
C CYS A 116 15.81 14.71 6.29
N ALA A 117 16.49 14.56 5.16
CA ALA A 117 16.37 13.41 4.26
C ALA A 117 16.95 12.12 4.89
N PRO A 118 16.64 10.92 4.37
CA PRO A 118 15.69 10.65 3.30
C PRO A 118 14.22 10.63 3.78
N ILE A 119 13.30 10.79 2.82
CA ILE A 119 11.85 10.71 3.06
C ILE A 119 11.22 9.41 2.54
N ASN A 120 12.04 8.46 2.10
CA ASN A 120 11.68 7.15 1.53
C ASN A 120 10.63 6.34 2.32
N HIS A 121 10.58 6.45 3.65
CA HIS A 121 9.50 5.87 4.47
C HIS A 121 8.08 6.33 4.09
N ARG A 122 7.94 7.36 3.24
CA ARG A 122 6.67 7.82 2.67
C ARG A 122 6.39 7.30 1.26
N GLY A 123 7.36 6.63 0.64
CA GLY A 123 7.28 6.07 -0.69
C GLY A 123 6.17 5.03 -0.85
N GLY A 124 5.82 4.77 -2.11
CA GLY A 124 4.72 3.88 -2.50
C GLY A 124 4.89 2.47 -1.92
N ALA A 125 5.97 1.80 -2.31
CA ALA A 125 6.29 0.46 -1.85
C ALA A 125 6.47 0.40 -0.33
N GLN A 126 7.14 1.39 0.25
CA GLN A 126 7.44 1.46 1.69
C GLN A 126 6.17 1.53 2.53
N ARG A 127 5.21 2.43 2.26
CA ARG A 127 3.97 2.42 3.07
C ARG A 127 3.07 1.23 2.73
N HIS A 128 3.25 0.58 1.58
CA HIS A 128 2.55 -0.67 1.30
C HIS A 128 3.12 -1.81 2.15
N ALA A 129 4.44 -1.98 2.18
CA ALA A 129 5.11 -2.89 3.09
C ALA A 129 4.74 -2.61 4.56
N GLU A 130 4.72 -1.34 4.98
CA GLU A 130 4.26 -0.94 6.31
C GLU A 130 2.82 -1.37 6.60
N SER A 131 1.92 -1.31 5.61
CA SER A 131 0.55 -1.78 5.78
C SER A 131 0.48 -3.30 5.97
N LEU A 132 1.32 -4.06 5.26
CA LEU A 132 1.42 -5.51 5.37
C LEU A 132 2.07 -5.95 6.69
N LEU A 133 3.03 -5.17 7.20
CA LEU A 133 3.58 -5.35 8.56
C LEU A 133 2.50 -5.17 9.63
N GLY A 134 1.54 -4.27 9.40
CA GLY A 134 0.41 -4.02 10.29
C GLY A 134 -0.72 -5.04 10.20
N ASP A 135 -0.71 -5.96 9.24
CA ASP A 135 -1.82 -6.90 9.03
C ASP A 135 -1.88 -8.04 10.06
N GLY A 136 -0.92 -8.14 10.99
CA GLY A 136 -0.84 -9.20 12.00
C GLY A 136 -0.27 -10.53 11.49
N ARG A 137 -0.28 -10.75 10.17
CA ARG A 137 0.17 -12.00 9.54
C ARG A 137 1.64 -12.37 9.76
N LEU A 138 2.53 -11.40 9.90
CA LEU A 138 3.93 -11.74 10.14
C LEU A 138 4.14 -12.15 11.60
N GLY A 139 3.16 -11.92 12.49
CA GLY A 139 3.35 -12.03 13.93
C GLY A 139 4.36 -11.00 14.44
N THR A 140 5.10 -11.34 15.49
CA THR A 140 6.20 -10.50 15.95
C THR A 140 7.37 -10.65 14.98
N VAL A 141 7.82 -9.55 14.37
CA VAL A 141 9.03 -9.54 13.53
C VAL A 141 10.25 -9.63 14.42
N ARG A 142 11.13 -10.62 14.18
CA ARG A 142 12.28 -10.96 15.03
C ARG A 142 13.62 -10.72 14.35
N LEU A 143 13.70 -11.00 13.05
CA LEU A 143 14.94 -11.00 12.30
C LEU A 143 14.77 -10.25 10.99
N GLY A 144 15.79 -9.49 10.57
CA GLY A 144 15.82 -8.86 9.26
C GLY A 144 17.18 -8.95 8.57
N TYR A 145 17.16 -8.96 7.25
CA TYR A 145 18.34 -8.87 6.39
C TYR A 145 18.22 -7.63 5.52
N VAL A 146 19.25 -6.78 5.56
CA VAL A 146 19.28 -5.51 4.83
C VAL A 146 20.55 -5.44 4.01
N HIS A 147 20.38 -5.10 2.74
CA HIS A 147 21.47 -4.75 1.84
C HIS A 147 21.34 -3.27 1.47
N ALA A 148 22.45 -2.54 1.56
CA ALA A 148 22.55 -1.12 1.23
C ALA A 148 23.79 -0.91 0.35
N HIS A 149 23.74 -1.47 -0.84
CA HIS A 149 24.79 -1.36 -1.83
C HIS A 149 24.59 -0.07 -2.63
N VAL A 150 25.69 0.59 -2.96
CA VAL A 150 25.70 1.83 -3.75
C VAL A 150 26.41 1.60 -5.09
N GLY A 151 27.25 0.55 -5.18
CA GLY A 151 28.18 0.37 -6.28
C GLY A 151 29.35 1.33 -6.22
N ARG A 152 30.36 1.06 -7.05
CA ARG A 152 31.56 1.89 -7.11
C ARG A 152 31.20 3.23 -7.71
N VAL A 153 31.08 4.24 -6.87
CA VAL A 153 30.67 5.60 -7.22
C VAL A 153 31.51 6.20 -8.35
N THR A 154 32.78 5.81 -8.44
CA THR A 154 33.70 6.20 -9.51
C THR A 154 33.32 5.68 -10.91
N GLU A 155 32.38 4.73 -11.00
CA GLU A 155 31.94 4.15 -12.28
C GLU A 155 30.71 4.85 -12.87
N TRP A 156 30.03 5.70 -12.10
CA TRP A 156 28.75 6.30 -12.50
C TRP A 156 28.53 7.74 -12.05
N HIS A 157 29.34 8.29 -11.15
CA HIS A 157 29.26 9.68 -10.71
C HIS A 157 30.49 10.46 -11.16
N ASP A 158 30.27 11.63 -11.78
CA ASP A 158 31.35 12.44 -12.35
C ASP A 158 32.25 13.08 -11.27
N ASP A 159 31.69 13.41 -10.11
CA ASP A 159 32.43 13.92 -8.95
C ASP A 159 32.18 13.06 -7.69
N PRO A 160 32.86 11.91 -7.53
CA PRO A 160 32.56 10.96 -6.46
C PRO A 160 33.13 11.37 -5.09
N GLY A 161 33.77 12.54 -4.96
CA GLY A 161 34.55 12.92 -3.78
C GLY A 161 33.78 12.81 -2.47
N SER A 162 32.61 13.45 -2.38
CA SER A 162 31.78 13.44 -1.17
C SER A 162 31.26 12.05 -0.81
N PHE A 163 31.00 11.20 -1.82
CA PHE A 163 30.55 9.83 -1.60
C PHE A 163 31.67 8.93 -1.06
N LEU A 164 32.90 9.11 -1.56
CA LEU A 164 34.09 8.41 -1.08
C LEU A 164 34.44 8.80 0.37
N GLU A 165 34.21 10.07 0.74
CA GLU A 165 34.33 10.57 2.11
C GLU A 165 33.24 10.02 3.03
N ALA A 166 31.98 10.04 2.57
CA ALA A 166 30.83 9.59 3.35
C ALA A 166 30.82 8.07 3.58
N GLY A 167 31.31 7.29 2.61
CA GLY A 167 31.26 5.84 2.68
C GLY A 167 29.83 5.26 2.58
N PRO A 168 29.71 3.92 2.60
CA PRO A 168 28.43 3.26 2.33
C PRO A 168 27.40 3.40 3.46
N LEU A 169 27.86 3.64 4.70
CA LEU A 169 26.97 3.79 5.86
C LEU A 169 26.15 5.09 5.79
N TYR A 170 26.83 6.21 5.56
CA TYR A 170 26.21 7.54 5.61
C TYR A 170 25.52 7.93 4.30
N ASP A 171 25.85 7.25 3.20
CA ASP A 171 25.24 7.50 1.91
C ASP A 171 24.11 6.51 1.56
N GLY A 172 24.37 5.21 1.72
CA GLY A 172 23.47 4.13 1.32
C GLY A 172 22.63 3.58 2.47
N ALA A 173 23.26 3.15 3.57
CA ALA A 173 22.56 2.50 4.67
C ALA A 173 21.51 3.40 5.36
N VAL A 174 21.63 4.72 5.22
CA VAL A 174 20.64 5.68 5.73
C VAL A 174 19.23 5.44 5.22
N TYR A 175 19.05 4.90 4.01
CA TYR A 175 17.72 4.61 3.44
C TYR A 175 16.99 3.50 4.20
N PRO A 176 17.50 2.25 4.26
CA PRO A 176 16.84 1.18 4.98
C PRO A 176 16.81 1.44 6.50
N LEU A 177 17.84 2.09 7.08
CA LEU A 177 17.82 2.44 8.50
C LEU A 177 16.72 3.47 8.81
N THR A 178 16.55 4.50 8.00
CA THR A 178 15.44 5.47 8.14
C THR A 178 14.09 4.77 8.10
N LEU A 179 13.95 3.79 7.20
CA LEU A 179 12.73 3.03 7.01
C LEU A 179 12.41 2.15 8.23
N LEU A 180 13.38 1.34 8.66
CA LEU A 180 13.24 0.48 9.83
C LEU A 180 12.96 1.28 11.11
N VAL A 181 13.64 2.41 11.30
CA VAL A 181 13.41 3.27 12.45
C VAL A 181 12.01 3.90 12.41
N ALA A 182 11.48 4.22 11.23
CA ALA A 182 10.11 4.70 11.10
C ALA A 182 9.07 3.63 11.49
N TRP A 183 9.34 2.35 11.23
CA TRP A 183 8.42 1.23 11.52
C TRP A 183 8.57 0.64 12.92
N PHE A 184 9.79 0.44 13.38
CA PHE A 184 10.12 -0.29 14.62
C PHE A 184 10.64 0.61 15.74
N GLY A 185 10.93 1.88 15.46
CA GLY A 185 11.44 2.81 16.47
C GLY A 185 12.95 2.71 16.62
N ARG A 186 13.43 3.01 17.83
CA ARG A 186 14.86 3.18 18.09
C ARG A 186 15.62 1.86 17.96
N ILE A 187 16.79 1.97 17.34
CA ILE A 187 17.88 1.00 17.45
C ILE A 187 18.59 1.27 18.78
N GLU A 188 18.74 0.25 19.61
CA GLU A 188 19.28 0.35 20.97
C GLU A 188 20.76 -0.02 21.02
N ARG A 189 21.19 -0.96 20.18
CA ARG A 189 22.56 -1.49 20.24
C ARG A 189 23.05 -2.01 18.90
N VAL A 190 24.34 -1.82 18.63
CA VAL A 190 25.10 -2.58 17.63
C VAL A 190 25.77 -3.75 18.35
N ARG A 191 25.42 -4.99 18.00
CA ARG A 191 25.91 -6.20 18.67
C ARG A 191 27.32 -6.57 18.21
N ILE A 192 27.55 -6.46 16.90
CA ILE A 192 28.84 -6.70 16.25
C ILE A 192 28.84 -5.93 14.95
N ALA A 193 30.01 -5.45 14.54
CA ALA A 193 30.23 -4.92 13.21
C ALA A 193 31.65 -5.26 12.75
N ASP A 194 31.84 -5.26 11.43
CA ASP A 194 33.14 -5.37 10.78
C ASP A 194 33.20 -4.41 9.59
N ALA A 195 34.39 -3.93 9.28
CA ALA A 195 34.65 -2.94 8.26
C ALA A 195 35.81 -3.43 7.38
N LEU A 196 35.51 -3.70 6.12
CA LEU A 196 36.45 -4.30 5.18
C LEU A 196 36.84 -3.28 4.11
N ASP A 197 38.13 -3.22 3.80
CA ASP A 197 38.61 -2.53 2.62
C ASP A 197 38.83 -3.53 1.47
N VAL A 198 37.79 -3.69 0.68
CA VAL A 198 37.78 -4.54 -0.52
C VAL A 198 37.94 -3.72 -1.80
N TRP A 199 38.34 -2.45 -1.68
CA TRP A 199 38.44 -1.55 -2.82
C TRP A 199 39.55 -1.98 -3.79
N PRO A 200 39.34 -1.94 -5.13
CA PRO A 200 40.38 -2.37 -6.06
C PRO A 200 41.60 -1.46 -6.00
N THR A 201 42.79 -2.03 -5.86
CA THR A 201 44.07 -1.28 -5.86
C THR A 201 44.36 -0.55 -7.18
N ARG A 202 43.66 -0.90 -8.26
CA ARG A 202 43.84 -0.33 -9.61
C ARG A 202 43.09 0.99 -9.87
N THR A 203 42.32 1.50 -8.92
CA THR A 203 41.54 2.74 -9.09
C THR A 203 42.36 3.97 -8.70
N SER A 204 42.19 5.08 -9.41
CA SER A 204 42.90 6.34 -9.13
C SER A 204 42.39 7.08 -7.89
N ARG A 205 41.21 6.72 -7.38
CA ARG A 205 40.61 7.26 -6.14
C ARG A 205 40.13 6.09 -5.28
N SER A 206 40.26 6.21 -3.96
CA SER A 206 39.79 5.25 -2.96
C SER A 206 38.88 5.94 -1.94
N PRO A 207 37.96 5.21 -1.29
CA PRO A 207 37.18 5.73 -0.17
C PRO A 207 38.05 6.14 1.03
N ASP A 208 37.63 7.18 1.75
CA ASP A 208 38.28 7.61 3.00
C ASP A 208 37.81 6.77 4.20
N ARG A 209 36.62 6.17 4.08
CA ARG A 209 36.04 5.21 5.02
C ARG A 209 36.04 3.82 4.42
N ALA A 210 35.81 2.80 5.24
CA ALA A 210 35.73 1.42 4.77
C ALA A 210 34.72 1.27 3.60
N SER A 211 35.16 0.59 2.54
CA SER A 211 34.37 0.42 1.32
C SER A 211 33.23 -0.60 1.48
N HIS A 212 33.29 -1.42 2.53
CA HIS A 212 32.29 -2.42 2.86
C HIS A 212 32.14 -2.55 4.38
N VAL A 213 30.89 -2.61 4.86
CA VAL A 213 30.57 -2.72 6.29
C VAL A 213 29.49 -3.78 6.49
N GLU A 214 29.70 -4.65 7.47
CA GLU A 214 28.70 -5.59 7.98
C GLU A 214 28.38 -5.29 9.44
N ALA A 215 27.11 -5.33 9.81
CA ALA A 215 26.70 -5.09 11.20
C ALA A 215 25.49 -5.94 11.60
N THR A 216 25.41 -6.34 12.86
CA THR A 216 24.19 -6.83 13.50
C THR A 216 23.69 -5.78 14.49
N ILE A 217 22.49 -5.25 14.25
CA ILE A 217 21.87 -4.20 15.06
C ILE A 217 20.62 -4.73 15.75
N GLU A 218 20.32 -4.21 16.93
CA GLU A 218 19.21 -4.62 17.78
C GLU A 218 18.33 -3.42 18.12
N PHE A 219 17.03 -3.55 17.83
CA PHE A 219 16.01 -2.55 18.15
C PHE A 219 15.48 -2.75 19.57
N ALA A 220 14.97 -1.67 20.17
CA ALA A 220 14.33 -1.75 21.49
C ALA A 220 13.07 -2.65 21.52
N THR A 221 12.52 -2.98 20.36
CA THR A 221 11.43 -3.94 20.20
C THR A 221 11.89 -5.41 20.26
N GLY A 222 13.20 -5.66 20.26
CA GLY A 222 13.80 -6.99 20.16
C GLY A 222 14.04 -7.49 18.72
N LEU A 223 13.71 -6.69 17.70
CA LEU A 223 14.08 -6.98 16.31
C LEU A 223 15.60 -6.92 16.16
N VAL A 224 16.19 -7.96 15.58
CA VAL A 224 17.61 -8.01 15.20
C VAL A 224 17.75 -7.93 13.69
N VAL A 225 18.64 -7.08 13.18
CA VAL A 225 18.86 -6.89 11.74
C VAL A 225 20.32 -7.10 11.40
N ARG A 226 20.60 -7.91 10.38
CA ARG A 226 21.89 -7.91 9.69
C ARG A 226 21.88 -6.85 8.60
N LEU A 227 22.82 -5.93 8.65
CA LEU A 227 23.05 -4.88 7.65
C LEU A 227 24.34 -5.17 6.89
N THR A 228 24.29 -5.09 5.57
CA THR A 228 25.47 -5.09 4.70
C THR A 228 25.45 -3.82 3.84
N ALA A 229 26.39 -2.91 4.05
CA ALA A 229 26.53 -1.66 3.31
C ALA A 229 27.81 -1.67 2.46
N SER A 230 27.75 -1.29 1.18
CA SER A 230 28.88 -1.50 0.28
C SER A 230 28.97 -0.48 -0.84
N LEU A 231 30.13 0.16 -0.99
CA LEU A 231 30.50 0.88 -2.21
C LEU A 231 31.15 -0.05 -3.26
N TYR A 232 31.47 -1.30 -2.91
CA TYR A 232 32.08 -2.24 -3.85
C TYR A 232 31.06 -3.07 -4.62
N ALA A 233 30.03 -3.55 -3.93
CA ALA A 233 28.99 -4.38 -4.51
C ALA A 233 28.15 -3.55 -5.51
N PRO A 234 27.98 -3.99 -6.77
CA PRO A 234 27.35 -3.18 -7.82
C PRO A 234 25.93 -2.74 -7.49
N HIS A 235 25.53 -1.56 -8.00
CA HIS A 235 24.16 -1.05 -7.87
C HIS A 235 23.11 -1.91 -8.60
N ARG A 236 23.53 -2.76 -9.55
CA ARG A 236 22.67 -3.74 -10.26
C ARG A 236 22.82 -5.17 -9.75
N SER A 237 23.37 -5.33 -8.55
CA SER A 237 23.38 -6.64 -7.90
C SER A 237 21.95 -7.09 -7.60
N ARG A 238 21.77 -8.40 -7.38
CA ARG A 238 20.44 -8.96 -7.08
C ARG A 238 19.81 -8.31 -5.85
N GLU A 239 20.64 -7.96 -4.88
CA GLU A 239 20.27 -7.24 -3.68
C GLU A 239 20.95 -5.87 -3.73
N PHE A 240 20.22 -4.81 -4.06
CA PHE A 240 20.78 -3.45 -4.12
C PHE A 240 20.54 -2.72 -2.80
N ASN A 241 19.29 -2.31 -2.57
CA ASN A 241 18.88 -1.58 -1.37
C ASN A 241 17.73 -2.30 -0.66
N SER A 242 17.79 -3.64 -0.65
CA SER A 242 16.69 -4.51 -0.28
C SER A 242 16.59 -4.76 1.22
N LEU A 243 15.40 -5.20 1.62
CA LEU A 243 15.05 -5.50 3.01
C LEU A 243 14.17 -6.75 3.06
N GLU A 244 14.59 -7.73 3.84
CA GLU A 244 13.82 -8.93 4.17
C GLU A 244 13.56 -8.97 5.68
N LEU A 245 12.32 -9.22 6.08
CA LEU A 245 11.89 -9.27 7.48
C LEU A 245 11.17 -10.59 7.76
N HIS A 246 11.55 -11.24 8.86
CA HIS A 246 11.00 -12.52 9.29
C HIS A 246 10.34 -12.35 10.65
N GLY A 247 9.07 -12.74 10.71
CA GLY A 247 8.33 -12.87 11.97
C GLY A 247 7.77 -14.26 12.17
N ASP A 248 7.14 -14.44 13.33
CA ASP A 248 6.64 -15.74 13.80
C ASP A 248 5.64 -16.42 12.82
N GLY A 249 4.92 -15.64 11.99
CA GLY A 249 3.89 -16.13 11.07
C GLY A 249 4.23 -16.08 9.58
N GLY A 250 5.32 -15.41 9.21
CA GLY A 250 5.69 -15.20 7.81
C GLY A 250 6.84 -14.21 7.63
N SER A 251 7.12 -13.89 6.37
CA SER A 251 8.19 -12.99 5.97
C SER A 251 7.71 -11.96 4.95
N LEU A 252 8.39 -10.82 4.89
CA LEU A 252 8.17 -9.75 3.94
C LEU A 252 9.49 -9.37 3.29
N TYR A 253 9.47 -9.23 1.97
CA TYR A 253 10.60 -8.75 1.20
C TYR A 253 10.22 -7.46 0.48
N LEU A 254 11.11 -6.48 0.53
CA LEU A 254 11.05 -5.20 -0.18
C LEU A 254 12.34 -5.07 -1.00
N ALA A 255 12.21 -5.08 -2.33
CA ALA A 255 13.37 -5.09 -3.22
C ALA A 255 14.21 -3.80 -3.18
N ASP A 256 13.56 -2.65 -2.95
CA ASP A 256 14.25 -1.37 -2.84
C ASP A 256 13.62 -0.51 -1.72
N SER A 257 14.40 -0.30 -0.66
CA SER A 257 14.02 0.54 0.47
C SER A 257 14.25 2.03 0.21
N GLY A 258 15.06 2.42 -0.77
CA GLY A 258 15.39 3.79 -1.13
C GLY A 258 14.54 4.41 -2.24
N ALA A 259 13.83 3.58 -3.03
CA ALA A 259 12.99 4.04 -4.13
C ALA A 259 11.98 5.12 -3.70
N LEU A 260 11.93 6.22 -4.46
CA LEU A 260 10.96 7.31 -4.32
C LEU A 260 9.88 7.31 -5.42
N ASP A 261 10.12 6.55 -6.49
CA ASP A 261 9.22 6.43 -7.63
C ASP A 261 7.93 5.63 -7.32
N THR A 262 7.04 5.59 -8.31
CA THR A 262 5.72 4.94 -8.24
C THR A 262 5.73 3.49 -8.72
N GLU A 263 6.79 3.05 -9.40
CA GLU A 263 6.79 1.82 -10.20
C GLU A 263 7.92 0.88 -9.76
N THR A 264 7.55 -0.12 -8.98
CA THR A 264 7.99 -1.52 -9.12
C THR A 264 7.21 -2.35 -8.09
N ASP A 265 6.63 -3.49 -8.51
CA ASP A 265 6.00 -4.46 -7.59
C ASP A 265 7.11 -5.18 -6.78
N THR A 266 7.72 -4.45 -5.84
CA THR A 266 8.90 -4.86 -5.07
C THR A 266 8.57 -5.50 -3.75
N VAL A 267 7.30 -5.47 -3.34
CA VAL A 267 6.86 -6.04 -2.08
C VAL A 267 6.35 -7.44 -2.32
N SER A 268 6.84 -8.39 -1.55
CA SER A 268 6.33 -9.76 -1.56
C SER A 268 6.22 -10.31 -0.15
N VAL A 269 5.30 -11.25 0.03
CA VAL A 269 5.01 -11.88 1.32
C VAL A 269 5.18 -13.38 1.19
N GLY A 270 5.99 -13.96 2.07
CA GLY A 270 6.08 -15.40 2.26
C GLY A 270 5.33 -15.81 3.51
N GLY A 271 4.28 -16.61 3.39
CA GLY A 271 3.66 -17.21 4.58
C GLY A 271 4.55 -18.26 5.23
N SER A 272 4.25 -18.67 6.46
CA SER A 272 4.98 -19.75 7.15
C SER A 272 5.15 -21.00 6.28
N GLY A 273 6.39 -21.27 5.85
CA GLY A 273 6.76 -22.39 4.97
C GLY A 273 6.32 -22.28 3.50
N ARG A 274 5.79 -21.13 3.08
CA ARG A 274 5.30 -20.86 1.71
C ARG A 274 6.27 -20.00 0.92
N THR A 275 6.24 -20.14 -0.40
CA THR A 275 7.03 -19.29 -1.30
C THR A 275 6.48 -17.87 -1.32
N TYR A 276 7.37 -16.88 -1.47
CA TYR A 276 7.01 -15.48 -1.59
C TYR A 276 6.03 -15.23 -2.72
N VAL A 277 4.91 -14.57 -2.45
CA VAL A 277 3.93 -14.09 -3.43
C VAL A 277 4.09 -12.57 -3.56
N ALA A 278 4.15 -12.07 -4.79
CA ALA A 278 4.14 -10.63 -5.03
C ALA A 278 2.86 -10.01 -4.46
N ALA A 279 3.00 -8.90 -3.73
CA ALA A 279 1.92 -8.17 -3.10
C ALA A 279 1.81 -6.79 -3.77
N PRO A 280 1.07 -6.67 -4.88
CA PRO A 280 0.96 -5.42 -5.60
C PRO A 280 0.11 -4.41 -4.83
N CYS A 281 0.53 -3.15 -4.85
CA CYS A 281 -0.26 -2.05 -4.29
C CYS A 281 -1.53 -1.83 -5.14
N GLN A 282 -2.68 -1.70 -4.48
CA GLN A 282 -4.00 -1.54 -5.11
C GLN A 282 -4.43 -0.09 -5.35
N PHE A 283 -3.62 0.88 -4.92
CA PHE A 283 -3.99 2.30 -5.01
C PHE A 283 -2.97 3.01 -5.89
N THR A 284 -3.45 3.86 -6.80
CA THR A 284 -2.58 4.82 -7.47
C THR A 284 -2.00 5.75 -6.41
N ARG A 285 -0.67 5.92 -6.44
CA ARG A 285 0.03 6.83 -5.52
C ARG A 285 0.76 7.87 -6.33
N ARG A 286 0.84 9.07 -5.76
CA ARG A 286 1.72 10.12 -6.28
C ARG A 286 3.17 9.71 -6.04
N GLU A 287 3.98 9.92 -7.05
CA GLU A 287 5.43 9.88 -6.95
C GLU A 287 5.89 10.71 -5.76
N GLN A 288 6.82 10.19 -4.97
CA GLN A 288 7.46 11.03 -3.95
C GLN A 288 8.60 11.76 -4.63
N ARG A 289 8.49 13.09 -4.66
CA ARG A 289 9.57 13.94 -5.18
C ARG A 289 10.51 14.26 -4.03
N TYR A 290 11.79 14.47 -4.32
CA TYR A 290 12.74 14.96 -3.32
C TYR A 290 12.23 16.22 -2.60
N LEU A 291 11.59 17.12 -3.36
CA LEU A 291 11.00 18.36 -2.86
C LEU A 291 9.82 18.18 -1.88
N ASP A 292 9.18 17.01 -1.83
CA ASP A 292 8.05 16.75 -0.92
C ASP A 292 8.47 16.85 0.56
N GLY A 293 9.74 16.63 0.86
CA GLY A 293 10.32 16.81 2.19
C GLY A 293 10.27 18.28 2.64
N PRO A 294 10.95 19.19 1.93
CA PRO A 294 10.87 20.63 2.12
C PRO A 294 9.44 21.18 2.09
N GLU A 295 8.59 20.77 1.14
CA GLU A 295 7.20 21.24 1.05
C GLU A 295 6.40 20.93 2.31
N ARG A 296 6.49 19.70 2.81
CA ARG A 296 5.78 19.33 4.04
C ARG A 296 6.28 20.09 5.26
N LEU A 297 7.58 20.43 5.28
CA LEU A 297 8.16 21.27 6.32
C LEU A 297 7.58 22.69 6.25
N ALA A 298 7.54 23.28 5.05
CA ALA A 298 6.96 24.60 4.80
C ALA A 298 5.47 24.67 5.20
N VAL A 299 4.66 23.69 4.83
CA VAL A 299 3.24 23.62 5.24
C VAL A 299 3.09 23.55 6.76
N ALA A 300 4.04 22.92 7.47
CA ALA A 300 4.02 22.92 8.93
C ALA A 300 4.37 24.30 9.51
N ILE A 301 5.38 24.95 8.94
CA ILE A 301 5.84 26.29 9.34
C ILE A 301 4.74 27.33 9.14
N GLU A 302 4.06 27.34 7.99
CA GLU A 302 2.93 28.25 7.69
C GLU A 302 1.77 28.07 8.66
N ARG A 303 1.59 26.85 9.19
CA ARG A 303 0.59 26.52 10.23
C ARG A 303 1.10 26.80 11.65
N GLY A 304 2.19 27.54 11.81
CA GLY A 304 2.76 27.91 13.11
C GLY A 304 3.46 26.77 13.85
N ARG A 305 3.73 25.63 13.20
CA ARG A 305 4.44 24.49 13.81
C ARG A 305 5.93 24.54 13.48
N ARG A 306 6.75 23.93 14.35
CA ARG A 306 8.22 23.85 14.21
C ARG A 306 8.70 22.41 14.37
N PRO A 307 8.35 21.51 13.44
CA PRO A 307 8.65 20.10 13.62
C PRO A 307 10.14 19.82 13.47
N THR A 308 10.69 19.05 14.41
CA THR A 308 12.07 18.53 14.36
C THR A 308 12.11 17.01 14.19
N THR A 309 10.97 16.35 13.96
CA THR A 309 10.87 14.89 13.89
C THR A 309 11.77 14.28 12.80
N GLY A 310 11.92 14.97 11.66
CA GLY A 310 12.84 14.56 10.60
C GLY A 310 14.30 14.63 11.04
N GLY A 311 14.71 15.78 11.60
CA GLY A 311 16.06 15.96 12.16
C GLY A 311 16.38 14.98 13.29
N ARG A 312 15.45 14.73 14.22
CA ARG A 312 15.64 13.74 15.32
C ARG A 312 15.88 12.33 14.78
N ARG A 313 15.20 11.95 13.70
CA ARG A 313 15.46 10.68 13.01
C ARG A 313 16.83 10.69 12.35
N GLY A 314 17.17 11.74 11.59
CA GLY A 314 18.48 11.92 10.98
C GLY A 314 19.62 11.77 11.99
N ARG A 315 19.55 12.47 13.13
CA ARG A 315 20.50 12.33 14.24
C ARG A 315 20.57 10.90 14.78
N HIS A 316 19.43 10.22 14.95
CA HIS A 316 19.45 8.81 15.39
C HIS A 316 20.15 7.89 14.38
N ILE A 317 19.95 8.11 13.08
CA ILE A 317 20.67 7.36 12.05
C ILE A 317 22.17 7.61 12.14
N VAL A 318 22.60 8.86 12.33
CA VAL A 318 24.02 9.21 12.55
C VAL A 318 24.58 8.50 13.78
N ALA A 319 23.84 8.49 14.90
CA ALA A 319 24.23 7.78 16.12
C ALA A 319 24.43 6.28 15.88
N VAL A 320 23.58 5.66 15.06
CA VAL A 320 23.72 4.25 14.67
C VAL A 320 24.96 4.04 13.80
N CYS A 321 25.21 4.91 12.82
CA CYS A 321 26.42 4.83 11.99
C CYS A 321 27.70 4.98 12.84
N ASN A 322 27.75 5.96 13.75
CA ASN A 322 28.88 6.12 14.68
C ASN A 322 29.07 4.88 15.57
N ALA A 323 27.98 4.30 16.08
CA ALA A 323 28.04 3.07 16.88
C ALA A 323 28.52 1.85 16.09
N ILE A 324 28.17 1.75 14.80
CA ILE A 324 28.65 0.69 13.91
C ILE A 324 30.17 0.81 13.71
N GLU A 325 30.67 2.01 13.43
CA GLU A 325 32.10 2.26 13.27
C GLU A 325 32.88 2.00 14.56
N ALA A 326 32.33 2.41 15.70
CA ALA A 326 32.91 2.12 17.01
C ALA A 326 32.94 0.61 17.31
N ALA A 327 31.88 -0.13 16.98
CA ALA A 327 31.83 -1.58 17.17
C ALA A 327 32.82 -2.30 16.25
N ALA A 328 32.95 -1.88 14.99
CA ALA A 328 33.93 -2.43 14.05
C ALA A 328 35.37 -2.16 14.50
N SER A 329 35.65 -0.99 15.06
CA SER A 329 36.99 -0.62 15.53
C SER A 329 37.38 -1.32 16.83
N SER A 330 36.42 -1.52 17.75
CA SER A 330 36.68 -2.11 19.06
C SER A 330 36.52 -3.63 19.11
N GLY A 331 35.74 -4.22 18.19
CA GLY A 331 35.32 -5.62 18.24
C GLY A 331 34.26 -5.91 19.32
N GLU A 332 33.74 -4.88 20.00
CA GLU A 332 32.82 -5.01 21.13
C GLU A 332 31.42 -4.45 20.80
N PRO A 333 30.36 -4.91 21.47
CA PRO A 333 29.02 -4.33 21.33
C PRO A 333 28.98 -2.86 21.78
N VAL A 334 28.30 -2.00 21.01
CA VAL A 334 28.16 -0.56 21.29
C VAL A 334 26.69 -0.18 21.43
N SER A 335 26.35 0.50 22.52
CA SER A 335 24.99 1.02 22.75
C SER A 335 24.77 2.30 21.95
N VAL A 336 23.57 2.48 21.40
CA VAL A 336 23.15 3.70 20.73
C VAL A 336 22.45 4.60 21.75
N ALA A 337 22.83 5.88 21.81
CA ALA A 337 22.31 6.82 22.79
C ALA A 337 20.77 6.88 22.81
N ASP A 338 20.19 6.88 24.01
CA ASP A 338 18.74 6.89 24.17
C ASP A 338 18.17 8.28 23.94
N HIS A 339 17.80 8.53 22.68
CA HIS A 339 17.08 9.72 22.33
C HIS A 339 15.71 9.41 21.71
N PRO A 340 14.69 10.26 21.94
CA PRO A 340 13.37 10.05 21.36
C PRO A 340 13.40 10.06 19.84
N VAL A 341 12.81 9.03 19.24
CA VAL A 341 12.56 8.95 17.80
C VAL A 341 11.10 8.56 17.57
N SER A 342 10.44 9.25 16.64
CA SER A 342 9.08 8.89 16.25
C SER A 342 9.11 7.69 15.32
N SER A 343 8.48 6.62 15.77
CA SER A 343 7.96 5.55 14.93
C SER A 343 6.45 5.63 14.83
N ARG A 344 5.91 4.96 13.81
CA ARG A 344 4.49 4.70 13.68
C ARG A 344 4.28 3.20 13.85
N THR A 345 3.39 2.81 14.75
CA THR A 345 2.93 1.42 14.78
C THR A 345 2.31 1.09 13.42
N PRO A 346 2.85 0.10 12.68
CA PRO A 346 2.24 -0.38 11.45
C PRO A 346 0.76 -0.68 11.70
N ARG A 347 -0.12 -0.23 10.80
CA ARG A 347 -1.55 -0.51 10.87
C ARG A 347 -2.02 -1.04 9.53
N PRO A 348 -2.93 -2.02 9.52
CA PRO A 348 -3.53 -2.48 8.28
C PRO A 348 -4.28 -1.30 7.65
N PRO A 349 -4.43 -1.26 6.32
CA PRO A 349 -5.29 -0.26 5.69
C PRO A 349 -6.71 -0.42 6.26
N PRO A 350 -7.46 0.67 6.51
CA PRO A 350 -8.79 0.56 7.08
C PRO A 350 -9.72 -0.11 6.06
N VAL A 351 -9.97 -1.41 6.24
CA VAL A 351 -10.96 -2.19 5.48
C VAL A 351 -12.15 -2.42 6.41
N ARG A 352 -12.90 -1.36 6.70
CA ARG A 352 -14.01 -1.39 7.66
C ARG A 352 -15.25 -0.70 7.06
N PRO A 353 -16.47 -1.17 7.42
CA PRO A 353 -17.65 -0.35 7.31
C PRO A 353 -17.42 0.97 8.07
N VAL A 354 -17.89 2.10 7.52
CA VAL A 354 -17.70 3.39 8.18
C VAL A 354 -18.44 3.36 9.52
N ALA A 355 -17.70 3.46 10.63
CA ALA A 355 -18.28 3.95 11.86
C ALA A 355 -18.29 5.48 11.73
N ASP A 356 -19.45 6.02 11.37
CA ASP A 356 -19.81 7.44 11.45
C ASP A 356 -18.67 8.44 11.12
N ASP A 357 -18.33 8.56 9.83
CA ASP A 357 -17.46 9.65 9.36
C ASP A 357 -18.03 10.26 8.07
N ARG A 358 -18.47 11.51 8.19
CA ARG A 358 -19.31 12.25 7.25
C ARG A 358 -18.44 12.87 6.16
N SER A 359 -18.59 12.44 4.91
CA SER A 359 -18.06 13.17 3.75
C SER A 359 -19.20 13.66 2.86
N VAL A 360 -19.22 14.96 2.59
CA VAL A 360 -20.23 15.67 1.80
C VAL A 360 -19.82 15.67 0.33
N LEU A 361 -20.68 15.14 -0.54
CA LEU A 361 -20.67 15.43 -1.98
C LEU A 361 -22.11 15.81 -2.38
N ASP A 362 -22.25 16.96 -3.05
CA ASP A 362 -23.46 17.43 -3.74
C ASP A 362 -24.72 17.68 -2.90
N GLY A 363 -24.56 18.21 -1.67
CA GLY A 363 -25.68 18.77 -0.91
C GLY A 363 -26.75 17.78 -0.43
N SER A 364 -26.61 16.49 -0.75
CA SER A 364 -27.36 15.40 -0.14
C SER A 364 -26.46 14.67 0.86
N GLU A 365 -26.80 14.76 2.14
CA GLU A 365 -26.11 14.04 3.21
C GLU A 365 -26.37 12.53 3.09
N ARG A 366 -25.54 11.77 2.35
CA ARG A 366 -25.57 10.30 2.36
C ARG A 366 -24.16 9.71 2.28
N THR A 367 -23.70 9.15 3.37
CA THR A 367 -22.45 8.38 3.45
C THR A 367 -22.62 7.01 2.79
N ALA A 368 -21.60 6.51 2.08
CA ALA A 368 -21.60 5.14 1.58
C ALA A 368 -21.75 4.15 2.74
N GLY A 369 -22.62 3.14 2.58
CA GLY A 369 -22.92 2.17 3.66
C GLY A 369 -21.72 1.31 4.09
N ILE A 370 -20.69 1.19 3.23
CA ILE A 370 -19.47 0.42 3.48
C ILE A 370 -18.30 0.93 2.61
N ARG A 371 -17.07 0.89 3.13
CA ARG A 371 -15.84 1.06 2.32
C ARG A 371 -15.32 -0.32 1.93
N LEU A 372 -15.09 -0.51 0.63
CA LEU A 372 -14.55 -1.75 0.07
C LEU A 372 -13.18 -1.48 -0.58
N PRO A 373 -12.25 -2.45 -0.56
CA PRO A 373 -11.10 -2.44 -1.46
C PRO A 373 -11.53 -2.28 -2.92
N PRO A 374 -10.66 -1.75 -3.80
CA PRO A 374 -10.99 -1.59 -5.21
C PRO A 374 -11.27 -2.93 -5.90
N ILE A 375 -10.62 -4.02 -5.47
CA ILE A 375 -10.82 -5.38 -6.01
C ILE A 375 -10.98 -6.37 -4.85
N GLY A 376 -11.93 -7.30 -4.97
CA GLY A 376 -12.10 -8.41 -4.03
C GLY A 376 -11.81 -9.77 -4.67
N PHE A 377 -11.87 -10.83 -3.88
CA PHE A 377 -11.62 -12.20 -4.31
C PHE A 377 -12.92 -13.01 -4.27
N GLY A 378 -13.33 -13.58 -5.42
CA GLY A 378 -14.47 -14.49 -5.49
C GLY A 378 -14.11 -15.90 -4.97
N CYS A 379 -14.91 -16.43 -4.05
CA CYS A 379 -14.66 -17.73 -3.41
C CYS A 379 -15.51 -18.89 -3.95
N SER A 380 -16.20 -18.71 -5.09
CA SER A 380 -16.95 -19.79 -5.73
C SER A 380 -16.06 -21.00 -6.08
N ARG A 381 -16.60 -22.21 -5.90
CA ARG A 381 -15.95 -23.49 -6.23
C ARG A 381 -16.31 -24.04 -7.59
N TYR A 382 -17.45 -23.63 -8.13
CA TYR A 382 -17.96 -24.18 -9.37
C TYR A 382 -17.23 -23.55 -10.55
N ARG A 383 -16.52 -24.38 -11.31
CA ARG A 383 -15.75 -23.96 -12.47
C ARG A 383 -15.81 -25.04 -13.55
N ASP A 384 -16.25 -24.66 -14.74
CA ASP A 384 -16.26 -25.53 -15.92
C ASP A 384 -16.95 -26.89 -15.70
N GLY A 385 -18.02 -26.92 -14.89
CA GLY A 385 -18.77 -28.13 -14.56
C GLY A 385 -18.27 -28.91 -13.34
N GLU A 386 -17.16 -28.50 -12.70
CA GLU A 386 -16.56 -29.22 -11.58
C GLU A 386 -16.35 -28.33 -10.34
N TYR A 387 -16.28 -28.97 -9.17
CA TYR A 387 -15.95 -28.32 -7.91
C TYR A 387 -14.44 -28.39 -7.64
N VAL A 388 -13.76 -27.25 -7.60
CA VAL A 388 -12.31 -27.18 -7.34
C VAL A 388 -11.99 -26.84 -5.88
N ASP A 389 -10.88 -27.37 -5.35
CA ASP A 389 -10.35 -26.91 -4.05
C ASP A 389 -9.75 -25.50 -4.20
N ARG A 390 -10.14 -24.61 -3.30
CA ARG A 390 -9.76 -23.20 -3.31
C ARG A 390 -8.70 -22.85 -2.25
N ARG A 391 -8.25 -23.80 -1.42
CA ARG A 391 -7.32 -23.54 -0.31
C ARG A 391 -6.08 -22.77 -0.74
N ASN A 392 -5.38 -23.25 -1.76
CA ASN A 392 -4.16 -22.61 -2.28
C ASN A 392 -4.47 -21.24 -2.87
N SER A 393 -5.56 -21.11 -3.64
CA SER A 393 -5.94 -19.84 -4.26
C SER A 393 -6.30 -18.76 -3.24
N ILE A 394 -7.01 -19.10 -2.17
CA ILE A 394 -7.38 -18.17 -1.10
C ILE A 394 -6.14 -17.79 -0.30
N THR A 395 -5.24 -18.74 -0.04
CA THR A 395 -3.96 -18.47 0.63
C THR A 395 -3.09 -17.53 -0.20
N THR A 396 -2.95 -17.77 -1.50
CA THR A 396 -2.25 -16.87 -2.43
C THR A 396 -2.90 -15.49 -2.49
N ALA A 397 -4.24 -15.42 -2.51
CA ALA A 397 -4.96 -14.15 -2.49
C ALA A 397 -4.69 -13.36 -1.20
N LEU A 398 -4.73 -14.03 -0.04
CA LEU A 398 -4.35 -13.43 1.22
C LEU A 398 -2.91 -12.89 1.12
N ASP A 399 -1.93 -13.72 0.73
CA ASP A 399 -0.51 -13.37 0.63
C ASP A 399 -0.29 -12.19 -0.34
N ALA A 400 -0.97 -12.17 -1.49
CA ALA A 400 -0.92 -11.09 -2.49
C ALA A 400 -1.54 -9.76 -1.99
N GLY A 401 -2.36 -9.77 -0.94
CA GLY A 401 -2.92 -8.55 -0.35
C GLY A 401 -4.43 -8.35 -0.52
N TYR A 402 -5.19 -9.37 -0.94
CA TYR A 402 -6.64 -9.29 -0.97
C TYR A 402 -7.23 -9.15 0.45
N ARG A 403 -8.17 -8.22 0.62
CA ARG A 403 -8.83 -7.96 1.91
C ARG A 403 -10.36 -8.01 1.85
N LEU A 404 -10.94 -8.31 0.68
CA LEU A 404 -12.36 -8.54 0.49
C LEU A 404 -12.55 -9.95 -0.06
N PHE A 405 -13.27 -10.80 0.68
CA PHE A 405 -13.58 -12.18 0.29
C PHE A 405 -15.08 -12.34 0.14
N ASP A 406 -15.48 -12.73 -1.07
CA ASP A 406 -16.88 -12.92 -1.44
C ASP A 406 -17.25 -14.41 -1.42
N SER A 407 -18.02 -14.81 -0.41
CA SER A 407 -18.52 -16.16 -0.21
C SER A 407 -20.05 -16.24 -0.36
N ALA A 408 -20.58 -17.45 -0.24
CA ALA A 408 -21.99 -17.78 -0.10
C ALA A 408 -22.09 -19.19 0.51
N GLU A 409 -23.18 -19.49 1.22
CA GLU A 409 -23.40 -20.85 1.76
C GLU A 409 -23.39 -21.91 0.64
N LEU A 410 -23.94 -21.58 -0.54
CA LEU A 410 -23.92 -22.44 -1.74
C LEU A 410 -22.50 -22.84 -2.14
N TYR A 411 -21.53 -21.94 -1.98
CA TYR A 411 -20.17 -22.20 -2.46
C TYR A 411 -19.49 -23.29 -1.65
N GLY A 412 -19.98 -23.64 -0.44
CA GLY A 412 -19.43 -24.74 0.35
C GLY A 412 -17.94 -24.57 0.73
N ASN A 413 -17.43 -23.34 0.75
CA ASN A 413 -16.03 -23.03 1.05
C ASN A 413 -15.82 -22.33 2.39
N GLU A 414 -16.90 -21.97 3.08
CA GLU A 414 -16.86 -21.15 4.30
C GLU A 414 -16.02 -21.80 5.41
N ALA A 415 -16.19 -23.11 5.64
CA ALA A 415 -15.35 -23.88 6.56
C ALA A 415 -13.86 -23.79 6.24
N ARG A 416 -13.51 -23.92 4.95
CA ARG A 416 -12.12 -23.82 4.49
C ARG A 416 -11.55 -22.42 4.66
N ILE A 417 -12.35 -21.40 4.39
CA ILE A 417 -11.95 -20.00 4.63
C ILE A 417 -11.71 -19.80 6.12
N GLY A 418 -12.62 -20.28 6.98
CA GLY A 418 -12.46 -20.21 8.43
C GLY A 418 -11.17 -20.86 8.94
N GLU A 419 -10.86 -22.08 8.47
CA GLU A 419 -9.58 -22.75 8.78
C GLU A 419 -8.36 -21.90 8.39
N LEU A 420 -8.38 -21.26 7.21
CA LEU A 420 -7.29 -20.41 6.75
C LEU A 420 -7.18 -19.12 7.55
N LEU A 421 -8.29 -18.54 7.98
CA LEU A 421 -8.32 -17.32 8.80
C LEU A 421 -7.92 -17.58 10.26
N ALA A 422 -8.14 -18.78 10.77
CA ALA A 422 -7.70 -19.21 12.10
C ALA A 422 -6.24 -19.67 12.13
N ALA A 423 -5.63 -19.95 10.97
CA ALA A 423 -4.26 -20.42 10.89
C ALA A 423 -3.25 -19.31 11.22
N PRO A 424 -2.09 -19.66 11.82
CA PRO A 424 -0.97 -18.73 11.96
C PRO A 424 -0.59 -18.12 10.61
N GLY A 425 -0.34 -16.82 10.59
CA GLY A 425 -0.02 -16.09 9.35
C GLY A 425 -1.24 -15.56 8.60
N ALA A 426 -2.45 -15.74 9.12
CA ALA A 426 -3.64 -15.05 8.63
C ALA A 426 -3.62 -13.56 9.03
N PRO A 427 -4.21 -12.65 8.22
CA PRO A 427 -4.46 -11.28 8.64
C PRO A 427 -5.45 -11.22 9.81
N ASP A 428 -5.32 -10.17 10.63
CA ASP A 428 -6.30 -9.87 11.67
C ASP A 428 -7.70 -9.73 11.06
N ARG A 429 -8.72 -10.30 11.72
CA ARG A 429 -10.13 -10.20 11.30
C ARG A 429 -10.58 -8.77 11.00
N SER A 430 -10.02 -7.78 11.71
CA SER A 430 -10.37 -6.35 11.57
C SER A 430 -9.82 -5.68 10.30
N GLY A 431 -8.90 -6.35 9.59
CA GLY A 431 -8.38 -5.96 8.29
C GLY A 431 -9.06 -6.65 7.11
N LEU A 432 -10.08 -7.47 7.34
CA LEU A 432 -10.81 -8.22 6.32
C LEU A 432 -12.27 -7.76 6.22
N VAL A 433 -12.78 -7.75 5.00
CA VAL A 433 -14.22 -7.69 4.70
C VAL A 433 -14.66 -9.06 4.23
N LEU A 434 -15.50 -9.70 5.04
CA LEU A 434 -16.09 -11.00 4.73
C LEU A 434 -17.55 -10.80 4.31
N VAL A 435 -17.85 -11.27 3.11
CA VAL A 435 -19.19 -11.27 2.53
C VAL A 435 -19.70 -12.70 2.45
N SER A 436 -20.95 -12.92 2.85
CA SER A 436 -21.68 -14.15 2.54
C SER A 436 -23.11 -13.85 2.07
N LYS A 437 -23.83 -14.87 1.64
CA LYS A 437 -25.14 -14.75 1.01
C LYS A 437 -26.08 -15.87 1.45
N VAL A 438 -27.33 -15.52 1.71
CA VAL A 438 -28.42 -16.50 1.86
C VAL A 438 -28.85 -16.99 0.48
N TRP A 439 -28.86 -18.29 0.29
CA TRP A 439 -29.26 -18.96 -0.95
C TRP A 439 -30.78 -18.99 -1.12
N ASN A 440 -31.23 -19.26 -2.35
CA ASN A 440 -32.62 -19.10 -2.78
C ASN A 440 -33.59 -19.99 -2.01
N THR A 441 -33.16 -21.18 -1.58
CA THR A 441 -33.95 -22.11 -0.75
C THR A 441 -34.16 -21.60 0.68
N ASN A 442 -33.39 -20.59 1.12
CA ASN A 442 -33.34 -20.12 2.51
C ASN A 442 -33.98 -18.74 2.74
N HIS A 443 -34.77 -18.22 1.80
CA HIS A 443 -35.53 -16.96 2.00
C HIS A 443 -36.46 -17.04 3.23
N GLY A 444 -36.96 -18.25 3.54
CA GLY A 444 -37.71 -18.64 4.74
C GLY A 444 -36.89 -18.62 6.05
N HIS A 445 -35.60 -18.92 5.93
CA HIS A 445 -34.71 -19.48 6.96
C HIS A 445 -33.41 -18.68 7.11
N VAL A 446 -33.46 -17.38 6.77
CA VAL A 446 -32.31 -16.44 6.75
C VAL A 446 -31.42 -16.49 8.00
N ALA A 447 -32.00 -16.64 9.20
CA ALA A 447 -31.22 -16.70 10.44
C ALA A 447 -30.42 -18.00 10.56
N GLU A 448 -31.02 -19.14 10.24
CA GLU A 448 -30.37 -20.46 10.27
C GLU A 448 -29.21 -20.54 9.27
N ALA A 449 -29.42 -19.99 8.08
CA ALA A 449 -28.39 -19.88 7.03
C ALA A 449 -27.23 -18.97 7.46
N CYS A 450 -27.53 -17.76 7.96
CA CYS A 450 -26.49 -16.82 8.40
C CYS A 450 -25.67 -17.38 9.57
N GLU A 451 -26.32 -17.98 10.56
CA GLU A 451 -25.64 -18.62 11.69
C GLU A 451 -24.77 -19.79 11.21
N GLY A 452 -25.25 -20.57 10.22
CA GLY A 452 -24.45 -21.62 9.58
C GLY A 452 -23.18 -21.08 8.90
N SER A 453 -23.28 -19.95 8.18
CA SER A 453 -22.11 -19.30 7.58
C SER A 453 -21.13 -18.74 8.61
N LEU A 454 -21.62 -18.15 9.70
CA LEU A 454 -20.79 -17.66 10.81
C LEU A 454 -20.05 -18.81 11.50
N ASP A 455 -20.76 -19.90 11.82
CA ASP A 455 -20.20 -21.12 12.40
C ASP A 455 -19.10 -21.70 11.51
N ALA A 456 -19.37 -21.81 10.19
CA ALA A 456 -18.42 -22.36 9.23
C ALA A 456 -17.18 -21.47 9.09
N LEU A 457 -17.34 -20.15 9.02
CA LEU A 457 -16.22 -19.21 8.95
C LEU A 457 -15.46 -19.10 10.29
N GLY A 458 -16.06 -19.52 11.41
CA GLY A 458 -15.49 -19.34 12.74
C GLY A 458 -15.41 -17.85 13.14
N VAL A 459 -16.40 -17.04 12.76
CA VAL A 459 -16.42 -15.59 13.06
C VAL A 459 -17.72 -15.18 13.74
N GLU A 460 -17.66 -14.17 14.60
CA GLU A 460 -18.84 -13.67 15.34
C GLU A 460 -19.77 -12.80 14.48
N SER A 461 -19.24 -12.18 13.42
CA SER A 461 -20.03 -11.34 12.52
C SER A 461 -19.45 -11.27 11.10
N LEU A 462 -20.34 -11.06 10.13
CA LEU A 462 -20.01 -10.73 8.74
C LEU A 462 -20.00 -9.21 8.51
N ASP A 463 -19.16 -8.75 7.58
CA ASP A 463 -19.15 -7.34 7.20
C ASP A 463 -20.35 -6.99 6.31
N CYS A 464 -20.74 -7.91 5.44
CA CYS A 464 -21.97 -7.81 4.66
C CYS A 464 -22.61 -9.19 4.49
N TYR A 465 -23.92 -9.27 4.64
CA TYR A 465 -24.71 -10.45 4.29
C TYR A 465 -25.76 -10.09 3.26
N MET A 466 -25.85 -10.86 2.18
CA MET A 466 -26.67 -10.52 1.02
C MET A 466 -27.73 -11.57 0.69
N ILE A 467 -28.82 -11.14 0.07
CA ILE A 467 -29.74 -12.06 -0.61
C ILE A 467 -29.11 -12.46 -1.95
N HIS A 468 -28.95 -13.75 -2.24
CA HIS A 468 -28.24 -14.20 -3.44
C HIS A 468 -29.05 -13.95 -4.73
N TRP A 469 -30.33 -14.30 -4.78
CA TRP A 469 -31.23 -13.95 -5.88
C TRP A 469 -32.57 -13.47 -5.32
N PRO A 470 -33.32 -12.62 -6.03
CA PRO A 470 -34.58 -12.10 -5.53
C PRO A 470 -35.71 -13.15 -5.42
N THR A 471 -35.60 -14.27 -6.15
CA THR A 471 -36.60 -15.33 -6.21
C THR A 471 -36.37 -16.39 -5.13
N ALA A 472 -37.42 -16.72 -4.37
CA ALA A 472 -37.38 -17.77 -3.36
C ALA A 472 -37.68 -19.15 -3.97
N TRP A 473 -36.91 -20.14 -3.57
CA TRP A 473 -37.10 -21.55 -3.93
C TRP A 473 -37.58 -22.38 -2.73
N ALA A 474 -38.12 -23.57 -3.02
CA ALA A 474 -38.55 -24.52 -2.02
C ALA A 474 -37.43 -24.84 -1.04
N TYR A 475 -37.77 -24.87 0.26
CA TYR A 475 -36.80 -25.14 1.30
C TYR A 475 -36.43 -26.62 1.33
N GLN A 476 -35.14 -26.93 1.20
CA GLN A 476 -34.60 -28.29 1.17
C GLN A 476 -33.83 -28.66 2.44
N GLY A 477 -33.93 -27.85 3.50
CA GLY A 477 -33.09 -27.96 4.68
C GLY A 477 -31.88 -27.01 4.64
N PRO A 478 -31.12 -26.93 5.75
CA PRO A 478 -29.96 -26.04 5.83
C PRO A 478 -28.82 -26.56 4.95
N LEU A 479 -28.13 -25.66 4.26
CA LEU A 479 -26.98 -25.99 3.40
C LEU A 479 -25.65 -26.11 4.18
N ARG A 480 -25.73 -26.41 5.48
CA ARG A 480 -24.55 -26.59 6.34
C ARG A 480 -23.71 -27.77 5.82
N ASN A 481 -22.40 -27.55 5.72
CA ASN A 481 -21.45 -28.55 5.23
C ASN A 481 -21.81 -29.11 3.84
N LEU A 482 -22.44 -28.31 2.97
CA LEU A 482 -22.86 -28.75 1.62
C LEU A 482 -21.73 -29.48 0.88
N ALA A 483 -20.53 -28.93 0.93
CA ALA A 483 -19.34 -29.48 0.28
C ALA A 483 -18.86 -30.86 0.78
N THR A 484 -19.36 -31.36 1.92
CA THR A 484 -19.02 -32.70 2.42
C THR A 484 -19.96 -33.78 1.88
N LYS A 485 -21.04 -33.38 1.20
CA LYS A 485 -22.05 -34.29 0.61
C LYS A 485 -21.64 -34.73 -0.79
N PRO A 486 -22.15 -35.86 -1.31
CA PRO A 486 -21.98 -36.24 -2.71
C PRO A 486 -22.51 -35.13 -3.66
N PRO A 487 -21.89 -34.88 -4.84
CA PRO A 487 -22.30 -33.80 -5.74
C PRO A 487 -23.78 -33.82 -6.13
N THR A 488 -24.35 -35.01 -6.37
CA THR A 488 -25.78 -35.17 -6.69
C THR A 488 -26.70 -34.73 -5.56
N GLU A 489 -26.31 -34.97 -4.30
CA GLU A 489 -27.05 -34.49 -3.13
C GLU A 489 -26.90 -32.97 -2.98
N GLN A 490 -25.72 -32.42 -3.26
CA GLN A 490 -25.50 -30.97 -3.25
C GLN A 490 -26.42 -30.28 -4.27
N GLU A 491 -26.48 -30.79 -5.49
CA GLU A 491 -27.32 -30.25 -6.55
C GLU A 491 -28.81 -30.34 -6.18
N ALA A 492 -29.30 -31.48 -5.71
CA ALA A 492 -30.69 -31.66 -5.32
C ALA A 492 -31.11 -30.71 -4.18
N MET A 493 -30.23 -30.47 -3.20
CA MET A 493 -30.50 -29.55 -2.10
C MET A 493 -30.45 -28.08 -2.51
N ALA A 494 -29.53 -27.72 -3.40
CA ALA A 494 -29.31 -26.34 -3.81
C ALA A 494 -30.25 -25.88 -4.94
N PHE A 495 -30.64 -26.79 -5.83
CA PHE A 495 -31.42 -26.49 -7.03
C PHE A 495 -32.65 -27.40 -7.11
N PRO A 496 -33.62 -27.26 -6.19
CA PRO A 496 -34.83 -28.06 -6.24
C PRO A 496 -35.61 -27.77 -7.52
N THR A 497 -36.09 -28.81 -8.18
CA THR A 497 -36.90 -28.71 -9.39
C THR A 497 -38.29 -29.29 -9.17
N ASP A 498 -39.28 -28.68 -9.81
CA ASP A 498 -40.63 -29.24 -9.93
C ASP A 498 -40.67 -30.42 -10.93
N ASP A 499 -41.88 -30.95 -11.16
CA ASP A 499 -42.12 -32.08 -12.06
C ASP A 499 -41.73 -31.78 -13.53
N ASP A 500 -41.63 -30.50 -13.91
CA ASP A 500 -41.25 -30.03 -15.25
C ASP A 500 -39.74 -29.73 -15.37
N GLY A 501 -38.97 -30.01 -14.30
CA GLY A 501 -37.53 -29.73 -14.24
C GLY A 501 -37.20 -28.25 -14.11
N GLN A 502 -38.17 -27.39 -13.81
CA GLN A 502 -37.95 -25.97 -13.55
C GLN A 502 -37.67 -25.74 -12.06
N PRO A 503 -36.98 -24.66 -11.66
CA PRO A 503 -36.76 -24.37 -10.26
C PRO A 503 -38.07 -24.31 -9.46
N GLU A 504 -38.19 -25.11 -8.41
CA GLU A 504 -39.38 -25.15 -7.56
C GLU A 504 -39.46 -23.86 -6.73
N THR A 505 -40.31 -22.92 -7.13
CA THR A 505 -40.44 -21.59 -6.48
C THR A 505 -41.52 -21.57 -5.39
N VAL A 506 -41.34 -20.69 -4.41
CA VAL A 506 -42.33 -20.46 -3.32
C VAL A 506 -42.67 -18.98 -3.18
N ASP A 507 -43.89 -18.68 -2.72
CA ASP A 507 -44.35 -17.31 -2.51
C ASP A 507 -43.78 -16.69 -1.22
N VAL A 508 -42.52 -16.26 -1.30
CA VAL A 508 -41.87 -15.42 -0.28
C VAL A 508 -41.40 -14.13 -0.94
N SER A 509 -42.16 -13.06 -0.72
CA SER A 509 -41.79 -11.73 -1.24
C SER A 509 -40.39 -11.27 -0.81
N LEU A 510 -39.71 -10.57 -1.71
CA LEU A 510 -38.38 -9.99 -1.47
C LEU A 510 -38.34 -9.07 -0.24
N THR A 511 -39.36 -8.24 -0.02
CA THR A 511 -39.48 -7.39 1.18
C THR A 511 -39.58 -8.20 2.47
N ARG A 512 -40.24 -9.38 2.44
CA ARG A 512 -40.30 -10.26 3.62
C ARG A 512 -38.94 -10.87 3.93
N THR A 513 -38.18 -11.28 2.92
CA THR A 513 -36.78 -11.72 3.10
C THR A 513 -35.92 -10.58 3.64
N TRP A 514 -36.04 -9.36 3.09
CA TRP A 514 -35.30 -8.20 3.57
C TRP A 514 -35.53 -7.90 5.05
N ARG A 515 -36.80 -7.91 5.50
CA ARG A 515 -37.13 -7.74 6.94
C ARG A 515 -36.50 -8.82 7.83
N ARG A 516 -36.26 -10.02 7.32
CA ARG A 516 -35.52 -11.06 8.06
C ARG A 516 -34.02 -10.75 8.13
N MET A 517 -33.44 -10.26 7.03
CA MET A 517 -32.05 -9.79 6.99
C MET A 517 -31.81 -8.65 7.99
N GLU A 518 -32.74 -7.69 8.08
CA GLU A 518 -32.69 -6.58 9.05
C GLU A 518 -32.62 -7.06 10.50
N ARG A 519 -33.29 -8.16 10.85
CA ARG A 519 -33.19 -8.75 12.19
C ARG A 519 -31.80 -9.32 12.48
N LEU A 520 -31.06 -9.79 11.47
CA LEU A 520 -29.68 -10.22 11.65
C LEU A 520 -28.78 -9.03 12.00
N HIS A 521 -29.02 -7.89 11.34
CA HIS A 521 -28.32 -6.65 11.62
C HIS A 521 -28.61 -6.16 13.04
N ASP A 522 -29.88 -6.15 13.46
CA ASP A 522 -30.27 -5.77 14.83
C ASP A 522 -29.64 -6.66 15.90
N ARG A 523 -29.41 -7.94 15.58
CA ARG A 523 -28.74 -8.91 16.46
C ARG A 523 -27.22 -8.78 16.47
N GLY A 524 -26.63 -7.91 15.64
CA GLY A 524 -25.18 -7.74 15.51
C GLY A 524 -24.46 -8.86 14.75
N LEU A 525 -25.19 -9.81 14.15
CA LEU A 525 -24.60 -10.92 13.38
C LEU A 525 -23.97 -10.44 12.05
N VAL A 526 -24.47 -9.32 11.53
CA VAL A 526 -24.02 -8.75 10.26
C VAL A 526 -23.93 -7.22 10.37
N ARG A 527 -22.83 -6.64 9.91
CA ARG A 527 -22.60 -5.19 10.00
C ARG A 527 -23.40 -4.41 8.96
N THR A 528 -23.50 -4.95 7.75
CA THR A 528 -24.26 -4.34 6.65
C THR A 528 -25.04 -5.39 5.88
N LEU A 529 -26.01 -4.94 5.09
CA LEU A 529 -26.85 -5.80 4.25
C LEU A 529 -26.63 -5.50 2.77
N GLY A 530 -26.87 -6.48 1.93
CA GLY A 530 -26.86 -6.30 0.49
C GLY A 530 -27.80 -7.23 -0.24
N VAL A 531 -27.81 -7.10 -1.57
CA VAL A 531 -28.64 -7.91 -2.43
C VAL A 531 -27.90 -8.17 -3.74
N CYS A 532 -28.04 -9.36 -4.29
CA CYS A 532 -27.42 -9.73 -5.55
C CYS A 532 -28.48 -9.94 -6.64
N ASN A 533 -28.07 -9.78 -7.90
CA ASN A 533 -28.87 -10.15 -9.09
C ASN A 533 -30.26 -9.50 -9.16
N VAL A 534 -30.36 -8.22 -8.77
CA VAL A 534 -31.64 -7.47 -8.79
C VAL A 534 -31.76 -6.54 -9.99
N SER A 535 -33.00 -6.28 -10.39
CA SER A 535 -33.37 -5.17 -11.28
C SER A 535 -33.46 -3.83 -10.53
N VAL A 536 -33.54 -2.72 -11.27
CA VAL A 536 -33.78 -1.38 -10.70
C VAL A 536 -35.10 -1.33 -9.94
N GLU A 537 -36.14 -2.00 -10.45
CA GLU A 537 -37.46 -2.08 -9.81
C GLU A 537 -37.40 -2.87 -8.49
N GLN A 538 -36.71 -4.01 -8.46
CA GLN A 538 -36.52 -4.81 -7.25
C GLN A 538 -35.69 -4.06 -6.20
N LEU A 539 -34.63 -3.38 -6.62
CA LEU A 539 -33.85 -2.50 -5.74
C LEU A 539 -34.73 -1.37 -5.17
N THR A 540 -35.56 -0.74 -6.00
CA THR A 540 -36.48 0.31 -5.58
C THR A 540 -37.51 -0.20 -4.56
N THR A 541 -38.01 -1.42 -4.77
CA THR A 541 -38.92 -2.10 -3.84
C THR A 541 -38.29 -2.33 -2.47
N ILE A 542 -37.04 -2.80 -2.43
CA ILE A 542 -36.28 -2.95 -1.19
C ILE A 542 -36.10 -1.58 -0.54
N VAL A 543 -35.52 -0.61 -1.25
CA VAL A 543 -35.20 0.72 -0.72
C VAL A 543 -36.44 1.44 -0.20
N GLY A 544 -37.59 1.29 -0.86
CA GLY A 544 -38.85 1.91 -0.44
C GLY A 544 -39.46 1.33 0.84
N SER A 545 -39.03 0.14 1.27
CA SER A 545 -39.58 -0.56 2.44
C SER A 545 -38.56 -0.89 3.53
N ALA A 546 -37.27 -0.66 3.25
CA ALA A 546 -36.15 -0.96 4.13
C ALA A 546 -35.97 0.08 5.24
N ARG A 547 -35.80 -0.39 6.47
CA ARG A 547 -35.27 0.40 7.59
C ARG A 547 -33.75 0.45 7.55
N VAL A 548 -33.11 -0.67 7.20
CA VAL A 548 -31.67 -0.74 6.95
C VAL A 548 -31.47 -0.80 5.45
N LEU A 549 -30.93 0.26 4.85
CA LEU A 549 -30.70 0.31 3.41
C LEU A 549 -29.63 -0.71 2.99
N PRO A 550 -29.74 -1.30 1.78
CA PRO A 550 -28.65 -2.08 1.21
C PRO A 550 -27.39 -1.22 1.12
N ALA A 551 -26.29 -1.68 1.71
CA ALA A 551 -24.97 -1.06 1.56
C ALA A 551 -24.27 -1.51 0.28
N VAL A 552 -24.64 -2.69 -0.23
CA VAL A 552 -24.04 -3.31 -1.41
C VAL A 552 -25.09 -3.92 -2.33
N VAL A 553 -24.92 -3.72 -3.63
CA VAL A 553 -25.58 -4.48 -4.69
C VAL A 553 -24.52 -5.25 -5.48
N GLN A 554 -24.67 -6.56 -5.59
CA GLN A 554 -23.76 -7.39 -6.37
C GLN A 554 -24.43 -7.88 -7.65
N ILE A 555 -23.82 -7.67 -8.81
CA ILE A 555 -24.40 -8.02 -10.11
C ILE A 555 -23.34 -8.58 -11.04
N GLU A 556 -23.78 -9.32 -12.05
CA GLU A 556 -22.91 -9.63 -13.18
C GLU A 556 -22.61 -8.33 -13.92
N SER A 557 -21.33 -8.01 -14.07
CA SER A 557 -20.96 -6.84 -14.86
C SER A 557 -19.57 -6.89 -15.46
N HIS A 558 -19.53 -6.64 -16.76
CA HIS A 558 -18.37 -6.63 -17.65
C HIS A 558 -18.69 -5.69 -18.84
N PRO A 559 -17.75 -5.39 -19.75
CA PRO A 559 -17.98 -4.47 -20.87
C PRO A 559 -19.23 -4.76 -21.71
N TYR A 560 -19.52 -6.02 -22.04
CA TYR A 560 -20.74 -6.37 -22.79
C TYR A 560 -22.03 -6.15 -21.99
N ARG A 561 -21.97 -6.16 -20.65
CA ARG A 561 -23.12 -5.99 -19.76
C ARG A 561 -22.80 -5.00 -18.64
N PRO A 562 -22.68 -3.70 -18.94
CA PRO A 562 -22.17 -2.72 -17.97
C PRO A 562 -23.19 -2.39 -16.87
N ARG A 563 -24.48 -2.65 -17.09
CA ARG A 563 -25.57 -2.39 -16.12
C ARG A 563 -25.61 -0.92 -15.67
N THR A 564 -25.34 0.00 -16.60
CA THR A 564 -25.11 1.43 -16.34
C THR A 564 -26.21 2.09 -15.52
N GLU A 565 -27.48 1.81 -15.83
CA GLU A 565 -28.62 2.39 -15.10
C GLU A 565 -28.67 1.93 -13.63
N LEU A 566 -28.52 0.63 -13.38
CA LEU A 566 -28.53 0.07 -12.03
C LEU A 566 -27.33 0.55 -11.21
N VAL A 567 -26.14 0.61 -11.81
CA VAL A 567 -24.93 1.14 -11.18
C VAL A 567 -25.15 2.59 -10.74
N ARG A 568 -25.66 3.43 -11.65
CA ARG A 568 -25.98 4.82 -11.35
C ARG A 568 -27.01 4.94 -10.23
N ALA A 569 -28.08 4.14 -10.27
CA ALA A 569 -29.13 4.13 -9.24
C ALA A 569 -28.57 3.74 -7.86
N CYS A 570 -27.61 2.82 -7.80
CA CYS A 570 -26.91 2.44 -6.58
C CYS A 570 -26.05 3.59 -6.05
N HIS A 571 -25.19 4.17 -6.89
CA HIS A 571 -24.28 5.24 -6.48
C HIS A 571 -25.00 6.49 -5.99
N GLN A 572 -26.09 6.90 -6.64
CA GLN A 572 -26.94 8.01 -6.19
C GLN A 572 -27.53 7.82 -4.78
N ARG A 573 -27.56 6.58 -4.29
CA ARG A 573 -28.07 6.22 -2.96
C ARG A 573 -26.95 5.87 -1.96
N GLY A 574 -25.68 6.02 -2.35
CA GLY A 574 -24.53 5.62 -1.52
C GLY A 574 -24.32 4.10 -1.43
N ILE A 575 -24.94 3.33 -2.32
CA ILE A 575 -24.84 1.87 -2.37
C ILE A 575 -23.62 1.49 -3.21
N ARG A 576 -22.71 0.66 -2.66
CA ARG A 576 -21.56 0.13 -3.40
C ARG A 576 -22.00 -0.96 -4.36
N VAL A 577 -21.34 -1.05 -5.50
CA VAL A 577 -21.60 -2.12 -6.48
C VAL A 577 -20.42 -3.08 -6.51
N MET A 578 -20.71 -4.38 -6.46
CA MET A 578 -19.74 -5.45 -6.67
C MET A 578 -20.03 -6.18 -7.99
N ALA A 579 -19.02 -6.36 -8.84
CA ALA A 579 -19.15 -7.10 -10.09
C ALA A 579 -18.71 -8.55 -9.90
N HIS A 580 -19.67 -9.47 -9.87
CA HIS A 580 -19.40 -10.90 -10.00
C HIS A 580 -19.24 -11.29 -11.47
N SER A 581 -18.56 -12.41 -11.73
CA SER A 581 -18.22 -12.87 -13.09
C SER A 581 -17.65 -11.78 -14.03
N PRO A 582 -16.75 -10.87 -13.57
CA PRO A 582 -16.32 -9.74 -14.38
C PRO A 582 -15.52 -10.14 -15.63
N LEU A 583 -15.02 -11.38 -15.67
CA LEU A 583 -14.15 -11.91 -16.74
C LEU A 583 -14.76 -13.13 -17.46
N SER A 584 -16.01 -13.49 -17.15
CA SER A 584 -16.58 -14.78 -17.55
C SER A 584 -17.38 -14.76 -18.86
N ALA A 585 -17.57 -13.59 -19.48
CA ALA A 585 -18.32 -13.48 -20.72
C ALA A 585 -17.54 -14.16 -21.87
N PRO A 586 -18.17 -15.06 -22.66
CA PRO A 586 -17.53 -15.68 -23.81
C PRO A 586 -16.96 -14.64 -24.78
N GLY A 587 -15.76 -14.88 -25.30
CA GLY A 587 -15.09 -13.98 -26.25
C GLY A 587 -14.49 -12.69 -25.66
N LEU A 588 -14.87 -12.30 -24.44
CA LEU A 588 -14.47 -11.01 -23.83
C LEU A 588 -12.95 -10.82 -23.76
N LEU A 589 -12.21 -11.82 -23.29
CA LEU A 589 -10.76 -11.69 -23.13
C LEU A 589 -9.98 -11.76 -24.45
N SER A 590 -10.65 -12.08 -25.55
CA SER A 590 -10.12 -12.09 -26.92
C SER A 590 -10.66 -10.94 -27.78
N ASP A 591 -11.45 -10.03 -27.18
CA ASP A 591 -12.03 -8.91 -27.90
C ASP A 591 -10.93 -7.99 -28.48
N PRO A 592 -11.00 -7.61 -29.77
CA PRO A 592 -9.97 -6.78 -30.40
C PRO A 592 -9.80 -5.40 -29.75
N ILE A 593 -10.87 -4.79 -29.22
CA ILE A 593 -10.79 -3.49 -28.55
C ILE A 593 -10.04 -3.66 -27.22
N LEU A 594 -10.41 -4.64 -26.40
CA LEU A 594 -9.76 -4.90 -25.12
C LEU A 594 -8.29 -5.32 -25.30
N THR A 595 -8.00 -6.12 -26.34
CA THR A 595 -6.63 -6.53 -26.69
C THR A 595 -5.79 -5.32 -27.10
N SER A 596 -6.30 -4.47 -28.00
CA SER A 596 -5.62 -3.24 -28.43
C SER A 596 -5.33 -2.29 -27.27
N ILE A 597 -6.28 -2.12 -26.34
CA ILE A 597 -6.09 -1.29 -25.14
C ILE A 597 -5.03 -1.94 -24.23
N ALA A 598 -5.13 -3.25 -24.01
CA ALA A 598 -4.20 -3.99 -23.18
C ALA A 598 -2.75 -3.87 -23.68
N GLU A 599 -2.53 -3.97 -25.00
CA GLU A 599 -1.23 -3.77 -25.65
C GLU A 599 -0.68 -2.36 -25.41
N ARG A 600 -1.49 -1.31 -25.56
CA ARG A 600 -1.07 0.08 -25.30
C ARG A 600 -0.56 0.28 -23.88
N HIS A 601 -1.19 -0.39 -22.92
CA HIS A 601 -0.86 -0.29 -21.49
C HIS A 601 0.18 -1.32 -21.02
N GLY A 602 0.61 -2.25 -21.89
CA GLY A 602 1.50 -3.35 -21.50
C GLY A 602 0.88 -4.31 -20.47
N ARG A 603 -0.45 -4.51 -20.54
CA ARG A 603 -1.23 -5.34 -19.61
C ARG A 603 -2.00 -6.43 -20.35
N SER A 604 -2.75 -7.24 -19.60
CA SER A 604 -3.66 -8.24 -20.17
C SER A 604 -5.07 -7.66 -20.37
N PRO A 605 -5.89 -8.23 -21.29
CA PRO A 605 -7.30 -7.85 -21.43
C PRO A 605 -8.08 -7.98 -20.12
N ALA A 606 -7.75 -8.98 -19.29
CA ALA A 606 -8.34 -9.15 -17.96
C ALA A 606 -8.05 -7.94 -17.05
N ALA A 607 -6.81 -7.43 -17.05
CA ALA A 607 -6.46 -6.25 -16.29
C ALA A 607 -7.23 -5.00 -16.76
N VAL A 608 -7.43 -4.83 -18.07
CA VAL A 608 -8.24 -3.73 -18.63
C VAL A 608 -9.68 -3.81 -18.13
N VAL A 609 -10.31 -4.99 -18.17
CA VAL A 609 -11.70 -5.18 -17.71
C VAL A 609 -11.86 -4.90 -16.21
N LEU A 610 -10.88 -5.32 -15.41
CA LEU A 610 -10.89 -5.06 -13.97
C LEU A 610 -10.67 -3.57 -13.67
N ALA A 611 -9.71 -2.92 -14.33
CA ALA A 611 -9.44 -1.50 -14.20
C ALA A 611 -10.64 -0.64 -14.60
N TRP A 612 -11.31 -0.99 -15.70
CA TRP A 612 -12.54 -0.35 -16.14
C TRP A 612 -13.64 -0.43 -15.07
N ASN A 613 -13.81 -1.58 -14.41
CA ASN A 613 -14.72 -1.69 -13.27
C ASN A 613 -14.33 -0.77 -12.11
N VAL A 614 -13.05 -0.75 -11.74
CA VAL A 614 -12.54 0.08 -10.65
C VAL A 614 -12.78 1.58 -10.92
N GLN A 615 -12.47 2.07 -12.13
CA GLN A 615 -12.63 3.48 -12.49
C GLN A 615 -14.08 3.96 -12.44
N ARG A 616 -15.04 3.10 -12.77
CA ARG A 616 -16.47 3.40 -12.62
C ARG A 616 -17.01 3.12 -11.20
N SER A 617 -16.15 2.99 -10.20
CA SER A 617 -16.54 2.72 -8.79
C SER A 617 -17.36 1.43 -8.59
N VAL A 618 -17.09 0.41 -9.40
CA VAL A 618 -17.61 -0.95 -9.26
C VAL A 618 -16.47 -1.85 -8.79
N VAL A 619 -16.68 -2.66 -7.75
CA VAL A 619 -15.64 -3.52 -7.16
C VAL A 619 -15.70 -4.90 -7.83
N PRO A 620 -14.80 -5.25 -8.76
CA PRO A 620 -14.80 -6.57 -9.35
C PRO A 620 -14.28 -7.61 -8.35
N ILE A 621 -14.86 -8.81 -8.40
CA ILE A 621 -14.47 -9.96 -7.57
C ILE A 621 -14.08 -11.17 -8.43
N PRO A 622 -13.00 -11.08 -9.23
CA PRO A 622 -12.55 -12.20 -10.04
C PRO A 622 -12.18 -13.40 -9.16
N ALA A 623 -12.38 -14.60 -9.69
CA ALA A 623 -11.94 -15.84 -9.09
C ALA A 623 -10.86 -16.47 -9.97
N SER A 624 -9.75 -16.91 -9.38
CA SER A 624 -8.71 -17.68 -10.08
C SER A 624 -8.11 -18.73 -9.17
N ILE A 625 -7.62 -19.84 -9.75
CA ILE A 625 -6.75 -20.82 -9.09
C ILE A 625 -5.28 -20.65 -9.51
N ASP A 626 -5.05 -19.92 -10.59
CA ASP A 626 -3.72 -19.61 -11.09
C ASP A 626 -3.13 -18.44 -10.30
N ARG A 627 -1.92 -18.64 -9.78
CA ARG A 627 -1.25 -17.69 -8.89
C ARG A 627 -0.91 -16.38 -9.58
N ASP A 628 -0.45 -16.41 -10.82
CA ASP A 628 -0.03 -15.21 -11.54
C ASP A 628 -1.25 -14.37 -11.92
N HIS A 629 -2.35 -15.01 -12.29
CA HIS A 629 -3.63 -14.34 -12.46
C HIS A 629 -4.14 -13.70 -11.17
N ILE A 630 -3.98 -14.33 -10.00
CA ILE A 630 -4.39 -13.74 -8.71
C ILE A 630 -3.62 -12.43 -8.46
N VAL A 631 -2.30 -12.45 -8.63
CA VAL A 631 -1.46 -11.27 -8.45
C VAL A 631 -1.80 -10.19 -9.49
N ALA A 632 -1.88 -10.56 -10.77
CA ALA A 632 -2.16 -9.62 -11.86
C ALA A 632 -3.56 -8.99 -11.74
N ASN A 633 -4.56 -9.76 -11.30
CA ASN A 633 -5.91 -9.24 -11.08
C ASN A 633 -5.92 -8.18 -9.98
N LEU A 634 -5.14 -8.35 -8.91
CA LEU A 634 -5.04 -7.35 -7.84
C LEU A 634 -4.31 -6.09 -8.30
N ALA A 635 -3.22 -6.27 -9.06
CA ALA A 635 -2.44 -5.19 -9.65
C ALA A 635 -3.27 -4.32 -10.61
N ALA A 636 -4.28 -4.90 -11.28
CA ALA A 636 -5.15 -4.17 -12.20
C ALA A 636 -5.88 -2.96 -11.56
N ALA A 637 -6.00 -2.92 -10.22
CA ALA A 637 -6.61 -1.79 -9.51
C ALA A 637 -5.87 -0.45 -9.72
N ARG A 638 -4.57 -0.48 -10.05
CA ARG A 638 -3.75 0.71 -10.28
C ARG A 638 -3.70 1.17 -11.74
N LEU A 639 -4.23 0.36 -12.67
CA LEU A 639 -4.20 0.68 -14.09
C LEU A 639 -5.19 1.83 -14.35
N GLU A 640 -4.66 2.95 -14.82
CA GLU A 640 -5.48 4.10 -15.22
C GLU A 640 -5.74 4.04 -16.73
N LEU A 641 -6.97 3.69 -17.10
CA LEU A 641 -7.41 3.78 -18.49
C LEU A 641 -7.69 5.24 -18.85
N THR A 642 -7.33 5.63 -20.06
CA THR A 642 -7.58 6.98 -20.57
C THR A 642 -9.08 7.18 -20.86
N PRO A 643 -9.56 8.43 -20.98
CA PRO A 643 -10.92 8.70 -21.43
C PRO A 643 -11.26 8.01 -22.76
N GLU A 644 -10.32 8.00 -23.71
CA GLU A 644 -10.45 7.32 -24.99
C GLU A 644 -10.60 5.80 -24.82
N ASP A 645 -9.83 5.17 -23.94
CA ASP A 645 -9.98 3.74 -23.62
C ASP A 645 -11.40 3.46 -23.11
N CYS A 646 -11.88 4.26 -22.17
CA CYS A 646 -13.23 4.13 -21.59
C CYS A 646 -14.33 4.29 -22.65
N GLU A 647 -14.19 5.25 -23.57
CA GLU A 647 -15.12 5.47 -24.68
C GLU A 647 -15.15 4.26 -25.63
N ARG A 648 -13.98 3.70 -25.97
CA ARG A 648 -13.88 2.49 -26.80
C ARG A 648 -14.48 1.26 -26.10
N ILE A 649 -14.28 1.10 -24.80
CA ILE A 649 -14.89 0.00 -24.04
C ILE A 649 -16.41 0.14 -24.00
N ALA A 650 -16.93 1.37 -23.92
CA ALA A 650 -18.37 1.61 -23.90
C ALA A 650 -19.08 1.13 -25.18
N THR A 651 -18.39 1.07 -26.32
CA THR A 651 -18.98 0.57 -27.58
C THR A 651 -19.19 -0.95 -27.58
N LEU A 652 -18.70 -1.66 -26.56
CA LEU A 652 -18.83 -3.11 -26.44
C LEU A 652 -20.16 -3.54 -25.79
N GLU A 653 -20.95 -2.61 -25.24
CA GLU A 653 -22.23 -2.95 -24.62
C GLU A 653 -23.15 -3.68 -25.60
N ASP A 654 -23.60 -4.87 -25.21
CA ASP A 654 -24.53 -5.70 -25.93
C ASP A 654 -25.77 -5.92 -25.05
N PRO A 655 -26.86 -5.17 -25.30
CA PRO A 655 -28.11 -5.30 -24.54
C PRO A 655 -28.75 -6.69 -24.63
N GLU A 656 -28.45 -7.44 -25.69
CA GLU A 656 -29.01 -8.77 -25.96
C GLU A 656 -28.09 -9.89 -25.44
N PHE A 657 -26.95 -9.55 -24.80
CA PHE A 657 -26.04 -10.55 -24.25
C PHE A 657 -26.75 -11.45 -23.24
N ASP A 658 -26.89 -12.72 -23.61
CA ASP A 658 -27.28 -13.80 -22.73
C ASP A 658 -26.11 -14.77 -22.54
N ARG A 659 -25.99 -15.27 -21.32
CA ARG A 659 -24.94 -16.21 -20.91
C ARG A 659 -25.30 -17.66 -21.24
N SER A 660 -26.53 -17.90 -21.70
CA SER A 660 -26.96 -19.21 -22.19
C SER A 660 -26.10 -19.64 -23.40
N PRO A 661 -25.63 -20.90 -23.45
CA PRO A 661 -24.82 -21.42 -24.55
C PRO A 661 -25.55 -21.48 -25.89
#